data_AF-A0A8X7NR67-F1
#
_entry.id   AF-A0A8X7NR67-F1
#
_cell.length_a   1.000
_cell.length_b   1.000
_cell.length_c   1.000
_cell.angle_alpha   90.00
_cell.angle_beta   90.00
_cell.angle_gamma   90.00
#
_symmetry.space_group_name_H-M   'P 1'
#
loop_
_entity.id
_entity.type
_entity.pdbx_description
1 polymer ?
#
loop_
_entity_poly.entity_id
_entity_poly.type
_entity_poly.pdbx_seq_one_letter_code
_entity_poly.pdbx_strand_id
1 'polypeptide(L)'
;MDIRTIMDDSSQQPQTSTRESSATTSNNVEHSERHVPSNQNTSLANSAALQSPQPDPPSSNANDKTSNEGSTESPSPMPMSHYPNTQHRHFNIDETSNSYISDHDPHNPNKPKRQRRSYSCGPCKMLKIKCDLQIPCTSCKKFKRVNRCLLQPPQPPSQEELSKIKERKKRTMHKRLKTSNDIVHAFNDNQNSIPSLLSSIQSSKILMEQQSRSYLDQGVQQQSQRQGGSENFTLAHIRQSHFSNLQPETNNGMSHHPISHITSNFDVETRPSVENKQPQGDLIETLLAKDYQKNIELSMVDVKRIKRLLPSKFEAIEHIYQLYLNTINSVFLDIQDHDEIMRVGRAVYEKLVSIDDDNVKNLSKSVEFNVVELRNLSLVFLILASGFVFERQENIPCNFLFDLRTVYKHDLIQDWVKIAKFIKLKLLSYESLTDLIYLMDWYFIIKNLYTYDNVIIENYLEFNNLLNYLVLNNDFVALIEDVNAEVQGPEDSPQPPSSEVRKRSYPRTREFRLLGKYWIQIRMIELEFTFFQYKGSMLVSNQLKNSIVPHADVLNSMYGPKGAFANSPLTRHQIAIWSLYYTRSGQSTSIRRIVKDYLSLYSNASILLRDDLKRVEEKFCDVVEGVSEPQVTKTDVETLLKNQQILLLFVRWLSFIRIESSYFPSLRYSSFLTTMMNLNNHFNLLDKFYKGKGAGDNLVDFILENFSLHFIKAFLQCLTYQSLFLIFLKYVLLQKTRENNVTYKIRLDKVYRETLESFQMTLNKFIVSPAMKGYYTYIPVFRVNVDFLIDANHVLNEEPTTVQRQSDGNSQNHKPPFEFKDLTDLLYHLKNECDSEHWKYITDVYFGSRDNFFRYVEKVWDLFQFLLSNAATPGEGPGAQLTRDMVITNTLKFNDAFVDQHKDKLMGLVFDLNDVEEYIKLNVEPNIDD
;
A
#
# COMPACT_ATOMS: atom_id res chain seq x y z
N MET A 1 -41.68 -42.92 6.74
CA MET A 1 -42.79 -43.57 7.46
C MET A 1 -43.32 -42.58 8.48
N ASP A 2 -44.43 -41.97 8.08
CA ASP A 2 -45.54 -41.42 8.85
C ASP A 2 -45.43 -41.05 10.34
N ILE A 3 -45.80 -39.77 10.56
CA ILE A 3 -46.89 -39.29 11.44
C ILE A 3 -46.54 -39.16 12.94
N ARG A 4 -46.83 -38.06 13.66
CA ARG A 4 -47.28 -36.68 13.40
C ARG A 4 -47.61 -36.11 14.79
N THR A 5 -47.48 -34.78 14.94
CA THR A 5 -48.27 -33.88 15.83
C THR A 5 -48.09 -34.07 17.34
N ILE A 6 -48.05 -33.03 18.18
CA ILE A 6 -48.98 -31.89 18.39
C ILE A 6 -48.11 -30.80 19.10
N MET A 7 -47.83 -29.59 18.56
CA MET A 7 -48.59 -28.31 18.65
C MET A 7 -49.20 -28.06 20.05
N ASP A 8 -49.22 -26.93 20.71
CA ASP A 8 -49.01 -25.54 20.36
C ASP A 8 -49.03 -24.73 21.68
N ASP A 9 -48.59 -23.49 21.54
CA ASP A 9 -49.15 -22.31 22.18
C ASP A 9 -48.87 -21.94 23.66
N SER A 10 -47.91 -21.02 23.75
CA SER A 10 -48.21 -19.60 23.98
C SER A 10 -48.17 -19.04 25.41
N SER A 11 -47.32 -18.02 25.51
CA SER A 11 -47.61 -16.67 26.02
C SER A 11 -47.20 -16.28 27.45
N GLN A 12 -46.59 -15.09 27.47
CA GLN A 12 -46.48 -14.10 28.54
C GLN A 12 -45.28 -14.14 29.52
N GLN A 13 -44.33 -13.26 29.19
CA GLN A 13 -43.56 -12.34 30.07
C GLN A 13 -44.35 -11.80 31.29
N PRO A 14 -43.76 -10.92 32.14
CA PRO A 14 -42.42 -10.83 32.74
C PRO A 14 -42.53 -10.63 34.28
N GLN A 15 -41.40 -10.59 35.03
CA GLN A 15 -41.13 -9.58 36.08
C GLN A 15 -39.89 -9.92 36.93
N THR A 16 -38.93 -8.99 36.88
CA THR A 16 -38.18 -8.38 38.00
C THR A 16 -38.28 -9.03 39.40
N SER A 17 -37.13 -9.31 40.02
CA SER A 17 -36.68 -8.52 41.19
C SER A 17 -35.31 -8.96 41.73
N THR A 18 -34.51 -7.94 41.97
CA THR A 18 -33.41 -7.79 42.93
C THR A 18 -33.44 -8.66 44.18
N ARG A 19 -32.28 -9.20 44.57
CA ARG A 19 -31.83 -9.06 45.97
C ARG A 19 -30.31 -9.25 46.17
N GLU A 20 -29.75 -8.25 46.83
CA GLU A 20 -28.44 -8.15 47.46
C GLU A 20 -28.28 -9.12 48.63
N SER A 21 -27.03 -9.50 48.94
CA SER A 21 -26.35 -9.39 50.26
C SER A 21 -25.13 -10.34 50.27
N SER A 22 -23.87 -9.87 50.26
CA SER A 22 -23.07 -9.20 51.31
C SER A 22 -22.69 -10.08 52.51
N ALA A 23 -21.37 -10.24 52.73
CA ALA A 23 -20.63 -10.32 54.01
C ALA A 23 -19.27 -11.05 53.81
N THR A 24 -18.11 -10.35 53.82
CA THR A 24 -17.14 -10.21 54.94
C THR A 24 -16.48 -11.53 55.39
N THR A 25 -15.16 -11.69 55.62
CA THR A 25 -14.11 -10.85 56.26
C THR A 25 -12.78 -11.65 56.16
N SER A 26 -11.63 -11.07 55.77
CA SER A 26 -10.50 -10.60 56.62
C SER A 26 -9.23 -11.49 56.68
N ASN A 27 -8.12 -10.92 56.16
CA ASN A 27 -6.75 -10.75 56.68
C ASN A 27 -5.97 -11.85 57.46
N ASN A 28 -4.73 -12.11 57.00
CA ASN A 28 -3.39 -12.01 57.65
C ASN A 28 -2.37 -12.76 56.75
N VAL A 29 -1.28 -12.23 56.18
CA VAL A 29 -0.03 -11.58 56.64
C VAL A 29 0.85 -12.46 57.54
N GLU A 30 1.98 -12.96 56.97
CA GLU A 30 3.38 -13.04 57.48
C GLU A 30 4.19 -14.00 56.55
N HIS A 31 5.25 -13.62 55.81
CA HIS A 31 6.65 -13.24 56.09
C HIS A 31 7.67 -14.39 56.35
N SER A 32 8.89 -14.18 55.82
CA SER A 32 10.14 -14.98 55.93
C SER A 32 10.23 -16.29 55.12
N GLU A 33 11.36 -16.75 54.57
CA GLU A 33 12.72 -16.25 54.36
C GLU A 33 13.45 -17.22 53.42
N ARG A 34 14.62 -16.81 52.94
CA ARG A 34 15.59 -17.49 52.05
C ARG A 34 15.90 -18.94 52.44
N HIS A 35 16.20 -19.80 51.46
CA HIS A 35 17.46 -20.58 51.45
C HIS A 35 17.76 -21.25 50.10
N VAL A 36 19.00 -21.03 49.65
CA VAL A 36 19.75 -21.77 48.63
C VAL A 36 20.13 -23.14 49.19
N PRO A 37 20.31 -24.17 48.34
CA PRO A 37 21.64 -24.77 48.33
C PRO A 37 22.16 -25.08 46.92
N SER A 38 23.38 -24.64 46.70
CA SER A 38 24.38 -25.19 45.79
C SER A 38 24.73 -26.63 46.17
N ASN A 39 25.00 -27.48 45.17
CA ASN A 39 26.06 -28.48 45.29
C ASN A 39 26.65 -28.84 43.92
N GLN A 40 27.93 -28.48 43.76
CA GLN A 40 28.89 -29.09 42.86
C GLN A 40 29.50 -30.31 43.56
N ASN A 41 29.79 -31.38 42.81
CA ASN A 41 31.03 -32.19 42.88
C ASN A 41 30.91 -33.30 41.82
N THR A 42 31.66 -33.25 40.71
CA THR A 42 33.04 -33.75 40.51
C THR A 42 33.22 -35.27 40.70
N SER A 43 33.53 -35.95 39.60
CA SER A 43 34.48 -37.06 39.57
C SER A 43 35.19 -37.10 38.22
N LEU A 44 36.48 -36.75 38.27
CA LEU A 44 37.55 -36.91 37.28
C LEU A 44 38.15 -38.32 37.31
N ALA A 45 38.99 -38.61 36.30
CA ALA A 45 40.11 -39.58 36.21
C ALA A 45 39.90 -40.62 35.08
N ASN A 46 40.81 -40.92 34.14
CA ASN A 46 42.24 -40.65 33.85
C ASN A 46 42.43 -40.88 32.31
N SER A 47 43.21 -40.15 31.49
CA SER A 47 44.62 -39.71 31.48
C SER A 47 45.64 -40.71 30.87
N ALA A 48 46.54 -40.13 30.04
CA ALA A 48 47.80 -40.62 29.42
C ALA A 48 47.69 -41.04 27.92
N ALA A 49 48.56 -40.61 26.98
CA ALA A 49 49.86 -39.92 27.07
C ALA A 49 50.38 -39.46 25.68
N LEU A 50 51.10 -38.31 25.68
CA LEU A 50 52.35 -37.93 24.94
C LEU A 50 52.38 -37.97 23.38
N GLN A 51 53.05 -37.10 22.60
CA GLN A 51 54.03 -36.02 22.78
C GLN A 51 54.20 -35.26 21.43
N SER A 52 54.52 -33.97 21.49
CA SER A 52 55.06 -33.13 20.40
C SER A 52 56.53 -33.47 20.06
N PRO A 53 57.06 -33.04 18.88
CA PRO A 53 58.02 -31.92 18.93
C PRO A 53 58.06 -31.00 17.67
N GLN A 54 58.41 -29.72 17.87
CA GLN A 54 59.17 -28.89 16.91
C GLN A 54 60.69 -29.04 17.19
N PRO A 55 61.58 -28.79 16.21
CA PRO A 55 62.32 -27.49 16.19
C PRO A 55 62.74 -26.94 14.79
N ASP A 56 62.59 -25.64 14.58
CA ASP A 56 63.46 -24.54 14.06
C ASP A 56 64.66 -24.72 13.04
N PRO A 57 65.12 -23.61 12.37
CA PRO A 57 65.66 -23.51 10.98
C PRO A 57 67.22 -23.46 10.87
N PRO A 58 67.85 -23.28 9.66
CA PRO A 58 68.29 -21.94 9.20
C PRO A 58 68.55 -21.67 7.67
N SER A 59 68.65 -20.36 7.34
CA SER A 59 69.62 -19.62 6.46
C SER A 59 69.70 -19.70 4.92
N SER A 60 69.38 -18.55 4.27
CA SER A 60 70.14 -17.66 3.35
C SER A 60 71.15 -18.15 2.27
N ASN A 61 70.97 -17.63 1.03
CA ASN A 61 71.91 -16.84 0.17
C ASN A 61 71.26 -16.66 -1.22
N ALA A 62 70.98 -15.46 -1.78
CA ALA A 62 71.80 -14.31 -2.18
C ALA A 62 72.52 -14.45 -3.55
N ASN A 63 72.32 -13.40 -4.37
CA ASN A 63 72.99 -12.95 -5.61
C ASN A 63 72.45 -13.43 -6.97
N ASP A 64 72.41 -12.62 -8.04
CA ASP A 64 72.41 -11.16 -8.28
C ASP A 64 72.28 -10.97 -9.82
N LYS A 65 72.01 -9.71 -10.25
CA LYS A 65 72.35 -9.06 -11.55
C LYS A 65 71.26 -8.71 -12.60
N THR A 66 70.87 -7.41 -12.54
CA THR A 66 70.99 -6.31 -13.56
C THR A 66 70.35 -6.44 -14.96
N SER A 67 69.80 -5.42 -15.66
CA SER A 67 69.47 -3.99 -15.47
C SER A 67 68.97 -3.38 -16.82
N ASN A 68 68.37 -2.18 -16.77
CA ASN A 68 68.10 -1.13 -17.81
C ASN A 68 66.75 -1.15 -18.57
N GLU A 69 65.86 -0.14 -18.44
CA GLU A 69 65.87 1.29 -18.94
C GLU A 69 65.82 1.38 -20.49
N GLY A 70 65.03 2.19 -21.21
CA GLY A 70 64.01 3.22 -20.95
C GLY A 70 63.56 3.90 -22.28
N SER A 71 62.36 4.49 -22.30
CA SER A 71 61.90 5.74 -22.96
C SER A 71 61.97 6.04 -24.50
N THR A 72 60.78 6.47 -25.00
CA THR A 72 60.45 7.65 -25.86
C THR A 72 60.58 7.71 -27.41
N GLU A 73 59.46 8.16 -28.01
CA GLU A 73 59.25 9.12 -29.14
C GLU A 73 59.01 8.67 -30.61
N SER A 74 57.93 9.25 -31.18
CA SER A 74 57.42 9.27 -32.57
C SER A 74 58.27 10.17 -33.50
N PRO A 75 58.09 10.24 -34.86
CA PRO A 75 56.91 10.83 -35.54
C PRO A 75 56.54 10.26 -36.95
N SER A 76 55.38 10.70 -37.51
CA SER A 76 54.85 10.42 -38.87
C SER A 76 55.59 11.19 -40.01
N PRO A 77 55.33 10.98 -41.34
CA PRO A 77 54.11 11.44 -42.07
C PRO A 77 53.61 10.62 -43.31
N MET A 78 52.41 11.01 -43.80
CA MET A 78 51.58 10.63 -45.00
C MET A 78 52.23 11.00 -46.39
N PRO A 79 51.72 10.68 -47.63
CA PRO A 79 50.31 10.85 -48.10
C PRO A 79 49.72 10.09 -49.37
N MET A 80 48.40 10.35 -49.65
CA MET A 80 47.62 10.39 -50.95
C MET A 80 47.36 9.08 -51.76
N SER A 81 46.27 8.79 -52.50
CA SER A 81 45.01 9.47 -52.91
C SER A 81 44.11 8.55 -53.81
N HIS A 82 42.82 8.92 -53.96
CA HIS A 82 41.89 8.72 -55.12
C HIS A 82 40.76 7.64 -55.13
N TYR A 83 39.56 8.16 -55.43
CA TYR A 83 38.28 7.53 -55.87
C TYR A 83 38.17 7.64 -57.41
N PRO A 84 37.29 6.90 -58.14
CA PRO A 84 35.89 7.35 -58.37
C PRO A 84 34.82 6.24 -58.54
N ASN A 85 33.62 6.69 -58.94
CA ASN A 85 32.26 6.21 -58.67
C ASN A 85 31.49 5.85 -59.99
N THR A 86 30.21 5.42 -59.89
CA THR A 86 29.10 5.21 -60.91
C THR A 86 28.74 3.72 -61.20
N GLN A 87 27.48 3.25 -61.41
CA GLN A 87 26.13 3.82 -61.64
C GLN A 87 25.00 2.74 -61.48
N HIS A 88 23.73 3.21 -61.44
CA HIS A 88 22.40 2.56 -61.27
C HIS A 88 21.98 1.28 -62.05
N ARG A 89 21.02 0.51 -61.49
CA ARG A 89 19.73 0.12 -62.14
C ARG A 89 18.65 -0.45 -61.20
N HIS A 90 17.39 -0.13 -61.52
CA HIS A 90 16.10 -0.45 -60.89
C HIS A 90 15.58 -1.89 -61.14
N PHE A 91 14.68 -2.38 -60.25
CA PHE A 91 13.41 -3.04 -60.60
C PHE A 91 12.38 -2.94 -59.44
N ASN A 92 11.15 -2.54 -59.78
CA ASN A 92 9.91 -2.59 -58.98
C ASN A 92 9.06 -3.76 -59.48
N ILE A 93 8.25 -4.40 -58.61
CA ILE A 93 6.93 -4.95 -58.95
C ILE A 93 5.96 -4.67 -57.78
N ASP A 94 4.77 -4.24 -58.18
CA ASP A 94 3.63 -3.71 -57.43
C ASP A 94 2.88 -4.72 -56.56
N GLU A 95 2.19 -4.21 -55.53
CA GLU A 95 0.83 -4.65 -55.22
C GLU A 95 -0.03 -3.49 -54.66
N THR A 96 -1.27 -3.50 -55.11
CA THR A 96 -2.20 -2.37 -55.28
C THR A 96 -3.14 -2.11 -54.09
N SER A 97 -3.14 -0.85 -53.64
CA SER A 97 -4.28 0.08 -53.43
C SER A 97 -5.70 -0.40 -53.04
N ASN A 98 -6.18 0.05 -51.87
CA ASN A 98 -7.28 1.05 -51.69
C ASN A 98 -7.63 1.19 -50.18
N SER A 99 -7.36 2.28 -49.46
CA SER A 99 -7.73 3.72 -49.56
C SER A 99 -8.97 4.09 -48.74
N TYR A 100 -8.78 4.84 -47.64
CA TYR A 100 -9.71 5.86 -47.13
C TYR A 100 -8.95 6.93 -46.30
N ILE A 101 -8.59 7.99 -47.03
CA ILE A 101 -8.52 9.43 -46.74
C ILE A 101 -8.58 9.89 -45.27
N SER A 102 -7.50 10.58 -44.84
CA SER A 102 -7.50 11.55 -43.73
C SER A 102 -6.80 12.83 -44.23
N ASP A 103 -7.54 13.94 -44.18
CA ASP A 103 -7.07 15.29 -44.49
C ASP A 103 -6.08 15.79 -43.42
N HIS A 104 -4.84 16.01 -43.81
CA HIS A 104 -3.93 16.93 -43.12
C HIS A 104 -3.15 17.75 -44.15
N ASP A 105 -3.31 19.07 -44.07
CA ASP A 105 -2.62 20.08 -44.87
C ASP A 105 -1.08 19.95 -44.81
N PRO A 106 -0.36 20.26 -45.92
CA PRO A 106 1.06 19.95 -46.08
C PRO A 106 1.98 20.96 -45.38
N HIS A 107 2.80 20.48 -44.45
CA HIS A 107 3.94 21.22 -43.92
C HIS A 107 5.09 21.29 -44.95
N ASN A 108 5.34 22.52 -45.42
CA ASN A 108 6.47 22.94 -46.24
C ASN A 108 7.84 22.48 -45.63
N PRO A 109 8.65 21.64 -46.32
CA PRO A 109 9.83 21.01 -45.74
C PRO A 109 11.10 21.88 -45.75
N ASN A 110 11.04 23.15 -46.19
CA ASN A 110 12.24 24.01 -46.34
C ASN A 110 12.48 25.00 -45.19
N LYS A 111 12.40 24.57 -43.92
CA LYS A 111 12.95 25.34 -42.78
C LYS A 111 14.11 24.59 -42.13
N PRO A 112 15.34 25.14 -42.12
CA PRO A 112 16.48 24.49 -41.48
C PRO A 112 16.24 24.35 -39.97
N LYS A 113 16.35 23.12 -39.44
CA LYS A 113 16.34 22.85 -37.99
C LYS A 113 17.44 23.66 -37.31
N ARG A 114 17.06 24.64 -36.48
CA ARG A 114 18.00 25.51 -35.76
C ARG A 114 18.80 24.69 -34.74
N GLN A 115 20.09 24.52 -34.99
CA GLN A 115 21.00 23.82 -34.08
C GLN A 115 21.13 24.60 -32.75
N ARG A 116 20.74 23.99 -31.63
CA ARG A 116 20.79 24.62 -30.31
C ARG A 116 22.25 24.67 -29.85
N ARG A 117 22.84 25.88 -29.75
CA ARG A 117 24.22 26.07 -29.29
C ARG A 117 24.34 25.68 -27.81
N SER A 118 25.34 24.87 -27.48
CA SER A 118 25.66 24.47 -26.10
C SER A 118 26.73 25.39 -25.52
N TYR A 119 26.46 26.02 -24.38
CA TYR A 119 27.40 26.95 -23.75
C TYR A 119 28.42 26.26 -22.83
N SER A 120 28.17 25.01 -22.43
CA SER A 120 29.05 24.22 -21.56
C SER A 120 30.41 23.90 -22.20
N CYS A 121 31.46 23.81 -21.37
CA CYS A 121 32.78 23.34 -21.79
C CYS A 121 32.73 21.87 -22.26
N GLY A 122 33.69 21.45 -23.08
CA GLY A 122 33.74 20.12 -23.69
C GLY A 122 33.53 18.96 -22.70
N PRO A 123 34.30 18.88 -21.60
CA PRO A 123 34.14 17.83 -20.59
C PRO A 123 32.76 17.81 -19.93
N CYS A 124 32.21 18.98 -19.59
CA CYS A 124 30.90 19.06 -18.95
C CYS A 124 29.77 18.70 -19.91
N LYS A 125 29.92 19.04 -21.20
CA LYS A 125 28.97 18.68 -22.26
C LYS A 125 28.93 17.17 -22.48
N MET A 126 30.09 16.51 -22.60
CA MET A 126 30.16 15.05 -22.79
C MET A 126 29.54 14.29 -21.63
N LEU A 127 29.78 14.75 -20.40
CA LEU A 127 29.32 14.08 -19.18
C LEU A 127 27.93 14.53 -18.71
N LYS A 128 27.25 15.40 -19.47
CA LYS A 128 25.93 15.98 -19.14
C LYS A 128 25.87 16.60 -17.72
N ILE A 129 26.98 17.16 -17.23
CA ILE A 129 27.05 17.83 -15.92
C ILE A 129 26.98 19.36 -16.06
N LYS A 130 26.57 20.03 -14.98
CA LYS A 130 26.43 21.50 -14.97
C LYS A 130 27.81 22.18 -15.08
N CYS A 131 27.92 23.11 -16.04
CA CYS A 131 29.08 23.97 -16.24
C CYS A 131 28.74 25.39 -15.78
N ASP A 132 29.56 25.97 -14.92
CA ASP A 132 29.43 27.33 -14.40
C ASP A 132 30.07 28.39 -15.32
N LEU A 133 30.57 27.97 -16.49
CA LEU A 133 31.10 28.81 -17.56
C LEU A 133 32.36 29.63 -17.21
N GLN A 134 32.92 29.46 -16.01
CA GLN A 134 34.24 29.99 -15.67
C GLN A 134 35.34 29.20 -16.41
N ILE A 135 36.50 29.81 -16.63
CA ILE A 135 37.63 29.16 -17.30
C ILE A 135 38.82 29.11 -16.33
N PRO A 136 39.23 27.93 -15.83
CA PRO A 136 38.56 26.63 -15.94
C PRO A 136 37.33 26.54 -15.01
N CYS A 137 36.32 25.78 -15.43
CA CYS A 137 35.03 25.70 -14.74
C CYS A 137 35.15 24.94 -13.41
N THR A 138 34.33 25.25 -12.39
CA THR A 138 34.50 24.69 -11.04
C THR A 138 34.34 23.16 -11.03
N SER A 139 33.44 22.63 -11.87
CA SER A 139 33.30 21.18 -12.09
C SER A 139 34.59 20.56 -12.64
N CYS A 140 35.23 21.20 -13.63
CA CYS A 140 36.49 20.70 -14.18
C CYS A 140 37.69 20.86 -13.23
N LYS A 141 37.67 21.84 -12.32
CA LYS A 141 38.63 21.93 -11.21
C LYS A 141 38.45 20.78 -10.23
N LYS A 142 37.21 20.55 -9.75
CA LYS A 142 36.88 19.50 -8.77
C LYS A 142 37.25 18.10 -9.26
N PHE A 143 37.01 17.79 -10.53
CA PHE A 143 37.28 16.47 -11.10
C PHE A 143 38.63 16.35 -11.81
N LYS A 144 39.58 17.27 -11.55
CA LYS A 144 40.95 17.26 -12.11
C LYS A 144 41.01 17.18 -13.65
N ARG A 145 40.09 17.87 -14.35
CA ARG A 145 39.97 17.91 -15.83
C ARG A 145 40.28 19.29 -16.43
N VAL A 146 41.07 20.09 -15.72
CA VAL A 146 41.40 21.48 -16.07
C VAL A 146 41.98 21.58 -17.49
N ASN A 147 42.94 20.73 -17.85
CA ASN A 147 43.58 20.75 -19.18
C ASN A 147 42.56 20.52 -20.32
N ARG A 148 41.61 19.60 -20.15
CA ARG A 148 40.55 19.35 -21.14
C ARG A 148 39.51 20.48 -21.19
N CYS A 149 39.31 21.18 -20.07
CA CYS A 149 38.48 22.37 -20.02
C CYS A 149 39.13 23.55 -20.77
N LEU A 150 40.45 23.69 -20.72
CA LEU A 150 41.19 24.74 -21.43
C LEU A 150 41.26 24.47 -22.95
N LEU A 151 41.32 23.20 -23.36
CA LEU A 151 41.25 22.78 -24.77
C LEU A 151 39.87 23.05 -25.41
N GLN A 152 38.79 22.88 -24.64
CA GLN A 152 37.42 23.13 -25.09
C GLN A 152 36.69 24.00 -24.06
N PRO A 153 37.02 25.29 -23.99
CA PRO A 153 36.48 26.19 -22.97
C PRO A 153 34.97 26.37 -23.13
N PRO A 154 34.26 26.67 -22.03
CA PRO A 154 32.88 27.10 -22.12
C PRO A 154 32.78 28.33 -23.02
N GLN A 155 31.73 28.38 -23.82
CA GLN A 155 31.44 29.51 -24.71
C GLN A 155 30.27 30.28 -24.08
N PRO A 156 30.51 31.27 -23.21
CA PRO A 156 29.41 32.03 -22.62
C PRO A 156 28.65 32.81 -23.70
N PRO A 157 27.31 32.96 -23.58
CA PRO A 157 26.52 33.76 -24.51
C PRO A 157 26.98 35.22 -24.50
N SER A 158 27.03 35.86 -25.66
CA SER A 158 27.38 37.28 -25.78
C SER A 158 26.35 38.16 -25.06
N GLN A 159 26.73 39.40 -24.75
CA GLN A 159 25.84 40.36 -24.07
C GLN A 159 24.54 40.63 -24.86
N GLU A 160 24.63 40.54 -26.20
CA GLU A 160 23.48 40.62 -27.11
C GLU A 160 22.62 39.34 -27.13
N GLU A 161 23.21 38.16 -26.89
CA GLU A 161 22.42 36.93 -26.68
C GLU A 161 21.75 36.91 -25.31
N LEU A 162 22.42 37.43 -24.27
CA LEU A 162 21.87 37.57 -22.92
C LEU A 162 20.64 38.49 -22.89
N SER A 163 20.64 39.59 -23.64
CA SER A 163 19.47 40.47 -23.77
C SER A 163 18.32 39.76 -24.47
N LYS A 164 18.58 39.03 -25.55
CA LYS A 164 17.57 38.20 -26.26
C LYS A 164 17.02 37.07 -25.36
N ILE A 165 17.84 36.47 -24.50
CA ILE A 165 17.41 35.44 -23.52
C ILE A 165 16.54 36.07 -22.42
N LYS A 166 16.94 37.23 -21.88
CA LYS A 166 16.14 37.98 -20.89
C LYS A 166 14.79 38.41 -21.48
N GLU A 167 14.78 38.87 -22.72
CA GLU A 167 13.56 39.27 -23.41
C GLU A 167 12.64 38.06 -23.68
N ARG A 168 13.18 36.91 -24.09
CA ARG A 168 12.42 35.66 -24.20
C ARG A 168 11.86 35.21 -22.85
N LYS A 169 12.65 35.28 -21.77
CA LYS A 169 12.17 34.97 -20.41
C LYS A 169 11.06 35.92 -19.98
N LYS A 170 11.18 37.22 -20.27
CA LYS A 170 10.14 38.23 -19.98
C LYS A 170 8.85 37.96 -20.77
N ARG A 171 8.95 37.63 -22.06
CA ARG A 171 7.81 37.20 -22.89
C ARG A 171 7.17 35.89 -22.40
N THR A 172 7.97 34.94 -21.92
CA THR A 172 7.48 33.66 -21.38
C THR A 172 6.82 33.86 -20.00
N MET A 173 7.35 34.75 -19.17
CA MET A 173 6.79 35.10 -17.87
C MET A 173 5.49 35.90 -18.01
N HIS A 174 5.42 36.85 -18.97
CA HIS A 174 4.16 37.51 -19.32
C HIS A 174 3.13 36.54 -19.91
N LYS A 175 3.57 35.59 -20.74
CA LYS A 175 2.66 34.54 -21.23
C LYS A 175 2.14 33.68 -20.07
N ARG A 176 2.99 33.29 -19.10
CA ARG A 176 2.57 32.57 -17.88
C ARG A 176 1.65 33.37 -16.99
N LEU A 177 1.90 34.66 -16.75
CA LEU A 177 0.99 35.51 -15.97
C LEU A 177 -0.37 35.68 -16.66
N LYS A 178 -0.37 35.86 -17.99
CA LYS A 178 -1.60 35.96 -18.78
C LYS A 178 -2.37 34.63 -18.76
N THR A 179 -1.68 33.50 -18.90
CA THR A 179 -2.29 32.16 -18.76
C THR A 179 -2.80 31.91 -17.34
N SER A 180 -2.13 32.43 -16.29
CA SER A 180 -2.56 32.24 -14.90
C SER A 180 -3.82 33.06 -14.57
N ASN A 181 -3.94 34.28 -15.12
CA ASN A 181 -5.16 35.09 -14.99
C ASN A 181 -6.30 34.56 -15.87
N ASP A 182 -5.98 34.05 -17.07
CA ASP A 182 -6.95 33.39 -17.96
C ASP A 182 -7.43 32.05 -17.37
N ILE A 183 -6.59 31.33 -16.61
CA ILE A 183 -6.99 30.11 -15.86
C ILE A 183 -7.94 30.47 -14.72
N VAL A 184 -7.65 31.51 -13.93
CA VAL A 184 -8.52 31.93 -12.81
C VAL A 184 -9.89 32.43 -13.32
N HIS A 185 -9.95 33.12 -14.46
CA HIS A 185 -11.21 33.51 -15.08
C HIS A 185 -11.95 32.35 -15.77
N ALA A 186 -11.23 31.37 -16.37
CA ALA A 186 -11.85 30.20 -16.98
C ALA A 186 -12.47 29.23 -15.94
N PHE A 187 -11.98 29.21 -14.70
CA PHE A 187 -12.56 28.39 -13.62
C PHE A 187 -13.90 28.92 -13.08
N ASN A 188 -14.22 30.21 -13.30
CA ASN A 188 -15.48 30.80 -12.83
C ASN A 188 -16.62 30.72 -13.85
N ASP A 189 -16.35 30.61 -15.16
CA ASP A 189 -17.40 30.80 -16.19
C ASP A 189 -17.67 29.61 -17.14
N ASN A 190 -17.04 28.43 -17.02
CA ASN A 190 -17.51 27.26 -17.79
C ASN A 190 -17.00 25.89 -17.31
N GLN A 191 -17.93 24.95 -17.09
CA GLN A 191 -17.71 23.61 -16.54
C GLN A 191 -17.07 22.56 -17.48
N ASN A 192 -16.53 22.93 -18.65
CA ASN A 192 -16.11 21.95 -19.68
C ASN A 192 -14.78 22.22 -20.41
N SER A 193 -13.76 22.80 -19.76
CA SER A 193 -12.45 22.95 -20.42
C SER A 193 -11.24 22.63 -19.52
N ILE A 194 -10.79 21.37 -19.56
CA ILE A 194 -9.46 20.94 -19.09
C ILE A 194 -8.63 20.44 -20.28
N PRO A 195 -7.60 21.16 -20.76
CA PRO A 195 -6.64 20.61 -21.71
C PRO A 195 -5.29 20.35 -21.02
N SER A 196 -5.11 19.15 -20.44
CA SER A 196 -3.82 18.45 -20.29
C SER A 196 -3.95 16.99 -19.78
N LEU A 197 -5.13 16.37 -19.89
CA LEU A 197 -5.36 14.94 -19.58
C LEU A 197 -5.93 14.16 -20.78
N LEU A 198 -6.31 14.85 -21.87
CA LEU A 198 -7.05 14.25 -22.98
C LEU A 198 -6.23 13.35 -23.92
N SER A 199 -4.90 13.49 -24.01
CA SER A 199 -4.12 12.67 -24.97
C SER A 199 -4.03 11.20 -24.57
N SER A 200 -4.13 10.87 -23.27
CA SER A 200 -4.20 9.49 -22.77
C SER A 200 -5.63 8.96 -22.68
N ILE A 201 -6.62 9.85 -22.55
CA ILE A 201 -8.05 9.50 -22.57
C ILE A 201 -8.50 9.16 -23.99
N GLN A 202 -8.02 9.86 -25.03
CA GLN A 202 -8.41 9.54 -26.42
C GLN A 202 -8.00 8.13 -26.85
N SER A 203 -6.83 7.64 -26.45
CA SER A 203 -6.40 6.27 -26.75
C SER A 203 -7.24 5.20 -26.04
N SER A 204 -7.80 5.53 -24.87
CA SER A 204 -8.59 4.60 -24.04
C SER A 204 -10.09 4.65 -24.38
N LYS A 205 -10.60 5.83 -24.77
CA LYS A 205 -11.98 6.00 -25.27
C LYS A 205 -12.20 5.32 -26.62
N ILE A 206 -11.21 5.38 -27.52
CA ILE A 206 -11.26 4.70 -28.83
C ILE A 206 -11.35 3.16 -28.67
N LEU A 207 -10.76 2.61 -27.61
CA LEU A 207 -10.80 1.17 -27.31
C LEU A 207 -12.16 0.73 -26.72
N MET A 208 -12.80 1.56 -25.89
CA MET A 208 -14.15 1.30 -25.34
C MET A 208 -15.29 1.59 -26.33
N GLU A 209 -15.15 2.60 -27.20
CA GLU A 209 -16.14 2.91 -28.24
C GLU A 209 -16.18 1.87 -29.37
N GLN A 210 -15.09 1.12 -29.60
CA GLN A 210 -15.07 0.00 -30.55
C GLN A 210 -15.80 -1.26 -30.04
N GLN A 211 -15.93 -1.47 -28.73
CA GLN A 211 -16.73 -2.56 -28.16
C GLN A 211 -18.23 -2.22 -28.03
N SER A 212 -18.60 -0.93 -28.09
CA SER A 212 -19.98 -0.48 -27.88
C SER A 212 -20.74 -0.16 -29.17
N ARG A 213 -20.08 -0.23 -30.35
CA ARG A 213 -20.66 0.13 -31.67
C ARG A 213 -21.19 -1.04 -32.49
N SER A 214 -21.29 -2.25 -31.95
CA SER A 214 -21.92 -3.38 -32.67
C SER A 214 -23.44 -3.49 -32.47
N TYR A 215 -24.06 -2.61 -31.68
CA TYR A 215 -25.51 -2.56 -31.49
C TYR A 215 -25.95 -1.10 -31.45
N LEU A 216 -26.90 -0.72 -32.31
CA LEU A 216 -27.54 0.60 -32.47
C LEU A 216 -26.88 1.53 -33.50
N ASP A 217 -27.16 1.27 -34.78
CA ASP A 217 -27.17 2.32 -35.81
C ASP A 217 -28.56 2.35 -36.45
N GLN A 218 -29.38 3.32 -36.03
CA GLN A 218 -30.48 3.93 -36.80
C GLN A 218 -31.14 5.05 -35.98
N GLY A 219 -30.94 6.30 -36.39
CA GLY A 219 -31.90 7.37 -36.10
C GLY A 219 -31.35 8.75 -35.73
N VAL A 220 -31.39 9.64 -36.72
CA VAL A 220 -31.75 11.07 -36.62
C VAL A 220 -30.65 12.10 -36.29
N GLN A 221 -30.22 12.80 -37.35
CA GLN A 221 -29.69 14.16 -37.37
C GLN A 221 -30.81 15.19 -37.18
N GLN A 222 -30.61 16.28 -36.42
CA GLN A 222 -30.75 17.68 -36.87
C GLN A 222 -30.69 18.77 -35.76
N GLN A 223 -30.02 19.88 -36.12
CA GLN A 223 -30.24 21.30 -35.76
C GLN A 223 -29.53 21.99 -34.55
N SER A 224 -28.37 22.59 -34.86
CA SER A 224 -27.98 24.03 -34.87
C SER A 224 -28.47 25.10 -33.85
N GLN A 225 -27.45 25.79 -33.28
CA GLN A 225 -27.18 27.25 -33.18
C GLN A 225 -28.10 28.24 -32.40
N ARG A 226 -27.51 29.02 -31.47
CA ARG A 226 -27.28 30.51 -31.55
C ARG A 226 -26.68 31.15 -30.27
N GLN A 227 -25.68 32.05 -30.49
CA GLN A 227 -25.32 33.37 -29.88
C GLN A 227 -25.66 33.68 -28.39
N GLY A 228 -24.86 34.34 -27.54
CA GLY A 228 -23.70 35.24 -27.68
C GLY A 228 -23.99 36.63 -27.06
N GLY A 229 -23.34 37.01 -25.95
CA GLY A 229 -23.40 38.36 -25.34
C GLY A 229 -22.49 38.52 -24.11
N SER A 230 -21.64 39.55 -24.10
CA SER A 230 -20.56 39.81 -23.12
C SER A 230 -20.69 41.24 -22.58
N GLU A 231 -20.57 41.45 -21.26
CA GLU A 231 -20.24 42.74 -20.66
C GLU A 231 -19.26 42.56 -19.48
N ASN A 232 -18.16 43.33 -19.51
CA ASN A 232 -17.10 43.39 -18.50
C ASN A 232 -17.32 44.59 -17.56
N PHE A 233 -17.14 44.43 -16.25
CA PHE A 233 -16.72 45.53 -15.36
C PHE A 233 -15.72 45.06 -14.30
N THR A 234 -14.69 45.88 -14.13
CA THR A 234 -13.42 45.68 -13.40
C THR A 234 -13.52 45.84 -11.89
N LEU A 235 -12.79 44.98 -11.17
CA LEU A 235 -12.69 44.89 -9.71
C LEU A 235 -11.45 45.65 -9.19
N ALA A 236 -11.63 46.81 -8.55
CA ALA A 236 -10.62 47.43 -7.70
C ALA A 236 -11.24 48.52 -6.81
N HIS A 237 -11.64 48.19 -5.58
CA HIS A 237 -11.40 48.98 -4.36
C HIS A 237 -12.15 48.38 -3.15
N ILE A 238 -11.57 48.62 -1.96
CA ILE A 238 -12.08 48.37 -0.61
C ILE A 238 -11.66 47.02 0.00
N ARG A 239 -10.40 47.00 0.47
CA ARG A 239 -10.00 46.33 1.71
C ARG A 239 -10.06 47.35 2.86
N GLN A 240 -10.50 46.88 4.02
CA GLN A 240 -10.29 47.41 5.38
C GLN A 240 -11.02 48.71 5.76
N SER A 241 -12.03 48.60 6.64
CA SER A 241 -12.02 49.18 8.01
C SER A 241 -13.44 49.25 8.64
N HIS A 242 -13.49 49.07 9.97
CA HIS A 242 -14.62 49.29 10.91
C HIS A 242 -15.72 48.18 10.90
N PHE A 243 -16.12 47.54 11.99
CA PHE A 243 -16.39 48.03 13.36
C PHE A 243 -16.14 46.94 14.44
N SER A 244 -15.52 47.38 15.53
CA SER A 244 -15.65 46.78 16.87
C SER A 244 -16.74 47.54 17.65
N ASN A 245 -17.32 46.85 18.64
CA ASN A 245 -18.26 47.30 19.69
C ASN A 245 -19.75 47.13 19.39
N LEU A 246 -20.39 46.15 20.06
CA LEU A 246 -21.32 46.37 21.17
C LEU A 246 -21.93 45.02 21.63
N GLN A 247 -21.58 44.57 22.84
CA GLN A 247 -22.48 43.84 23.74
C GLN A 247 -23.26 44.89 24.58
N PRO A 248 -24.43 44.62 25.21
CA PRO A 248 -24.72 43.40 26.01
C PRO A 248 -26.16 42.82 25.98
N GLU A 249 -26.22 41.57 26.46
CA GLU A 249 -27.26 40.79 27.17
C GLU A 249 -28.77 41.15 27.12
N THR A 250 -29.62 40.13 26.94
CA THR A 250 -30.77 39.83 27.83
C THR A 250 -31.15 38.34 27.79
N ASN A 251 -31.64 37.88 28.95
CA ASN A 251 -31.87 36.50 29.40
C ASN A 251 -33.19 35.85 28.96
N ASN A 252 -33.20 34.52 29.13
CA ASN A 252 -34.30 33.58 29.43
C ASN A 252 -35.01 32.82 28.28
N GLY A 253 -34.89 31.49 28.36
CA GLY A 253 -36.02 30.58 28.11
C GLY A 253 -35.72 29.30 27.32
N MET A 254 -35.24 28.26 28.03
CA MET A 254 -35.39 26.82 27.69
C MET A 254 -34.89 26.31 26.32
N SER A 255 -33.75 25.60 26.32
CA SER A 255 -33.73 24.19 25.89
C SER A 255 -32.43 23.54 26.40
N HIS A 256 -32.58 22.41 27.10
CA HIS A 256 -31.43 21.62 27.54
C HIS A 256 -30.76 20.98 26.31
N HIS A 257 -29.52 21.36 26.07
CA HIS A 257 -28.62 20.75 25.09
C HIS A 257 -28.18 19.35 25.56
N PRO A 258 -28.30 18.29 24.73
CA PRO A 258 -27.55 17.06 24.94
C PRO A 258 -26.18 17.18 24.25
N ILE A 259 -25.18 16.97 25.10
CA ILE A 259 -23.73 17.01 24.95
C ILE A 259 -23.21 16.13 23.79
N SER A 260 -22.25 16.67 23.04
CA SER A 260 -21.42 15.98 22.06
C SER A 260 -20.37 15.11 22.75
N HIS A 261 -20.47 13.79 22.59
CA HIS A 261 -19.32 12.90 22.73
C HIS A 261 -18.92 12.50 21.32
N ILE A 262 -17.83 13.04 20.79
CA ILE A 262 -17.29 12.65 19.49
C ILE A 262 -15.87 12.11 19.71
N THR A 263 -15.73 10.80 19.50
CA THR A 263 -14.51 10.03 19.21
C THR A 263 -13.32 10.12 20.19
N SER A 264 -13.55 9.68 21.43
CA SER A 264 -12.71 8.71 22.15
C SER A 264 -13.37 8.43 23.49
N ASN A 265 -13.61 7.16 23.82
CA ASN A 265 -14.05 6.79 25.16
C ASN A 265 -12.99 7.28 26.16
N PHE A 266 -13.39 8.20 27.04
CA PHE A 266 -12.56 8.65 28.15
C PHE A 266 -13.23 8.20 29.44
N ASP A 267 -12.55 7.33 30.18
CA ASP A 267 -12.88 7.06 31.59
C ASP A 267 -12.47 8.26 32.43
N VAL A 268 -13.44 8.79 33.18
CA VAL A 268 -13.24 9.76 34.24
C VAL A 268 -12.60 9.02 35.41
N GLU A 269 -11.29 9.11 35.61
CA GLU A 269 -10.67 8.99 36.95
C GLU A 269 -9.18 9.37 36.95
N THR A 270 -8.88 10.56 37.48
CA THR A 270 -7.81 10.85 38.46
C THR A 270 -7.62 12.37 38.59
N ARG A 271 -8.07 12.94 39.72
CA ARG A 271 -7.72 14.31 40.15
C ARG A 271 -6.23 14.37 40.51
N PRO A 272 -5.55 15.48 40.18
CA PRO A 272 -5.09 16.32 41.28
C PRO A 272 -5.29 17.83 41.06
N SER A 273 -5.69 18.46 42.17
CA SER A 273 -5.53 19.86 42.62
C SER A 273 -5.56 21.02 41.61
N VAL A 274 -6.55 21.87 41.87
CA VAL A 274 -6.84 23.21 41.36
C VAL A 274 -5.66 24.16 41.44
N GLU A 275 -5.30 24.77 40.31
CA GLU A 275 -4.83 26.16 40.24
C GLU A 275 -5.29 26.78 38.90
N ASN A 276 -5.86 27.99 39.00
CA ASN A 276 -6.61 28.71 37.98
C ASN A 276 -5.95 28.74 36.58
N LYS A 277 -6.54 28.00 35.63
CA LYS A 277 -6.58 28.36 34.21
C LYS A 277 -8.02 28.20 33.73
N GLN A 278 -8.57 29.23 33.09
CA GLN A 278 -9.84 29.16 32.38
C GLN A 278 -9.84 27.92 31.47
N PRO A 279 -10.91 27.10 31.43
CA PRO A 279 -10.99 26.02 30.47
C PRO A 279 -11.08 26.65 29.08
N GLN A 280 -10.01 26.57 28.29
CA GLN A 280 -10.14 26.72 26.84
C GLN A 280 -11.12 25.64 26.38
N GLY A 281 -12.31 26.04 25.93
CA GLY A 281 -13.30 25.13 25.38
C GLY A 281 -12.72 24.36 24.19
N ASP A 282 -13.26 23.18 23.93
CA ASP A 282 -12.88 22.33 22.82
C ASP A 282 -13.10 23.06 21.47
N LEU A 283 -12.02 23.28 20.72
CA LEU A 283 -12.07 24.03 19.46
C LEU A 283 -12.94 23.31 18.43
N ILE A 284 -12.87 21.98 18.37
CA ILE A 284 -13.65 21.19 17.42
C ILE A 284 -15.13 21.27 17.78
N GLU A 285 -15.50 21.15 19.06
CA GLU A 285 -16.91 21.31 19.48
C GLU A 285 -17.43 22.71 19.18
N THR A 286 -16.61 23.73 19.41
CA THR A 286 -16.97 25.12 19.11
C THR A 286 -17.19 25.33 17.60
N LEU A 287 -16.37 24.72 16.75
CA LEU A 287 -16.52 24.78 15.29
C LEU A 287 -17.75 23.98 14.83
N LEU A 288 -18.01 22.81 15.41
CA LEU A 288 -19.20 22.02 15.12
C LEU A 288 -20.49 22.76 15.52
N ALA A 289 -20.51 23.41 16.68
CA ALA A 289 -21.64 24.23 17.10
C ALA A 289 -21.93 25.38 16.12
N LYS A 290 -20.88 25.97 15.52
CA LYS A 290 -21.03 26.96 14.44
C LYS A 290 -21.56 26.32 13.15
N ASP A 291 -21.13 25.10 12.81
CA ASP A 291 -21.61 24.38 11.64
C ASP A 291 -23.12 24.04 11.77
N TYR A 292 -23.61 23.75 12.98
CA TYR A 292 -25.04 23.56 13.23
C TYR A 292 -25.87 24.84 13.05
N GLN A 293 -25.26 26.02 13.19
CA GLN A 293 -25.92 27.32 12.97
C GLN A 293 -25.87 27.75 11.50
N LYS A 294 -25.03 27.12 10.67
CA LYS A 294 -24.88 27.43 9.25
C LYS A 294 -25.91 26.63 8.43
N ASN A 295 -26.84 27.33 7.80
CA ASN A 295 -27.86 26.75 6.93
C ASN A 295 -27.49 26.87 5.45
N ILE A 296 -27.93 25.90 4.66
CA ILE A 296 -27.85 25.83 3.21
C ILE A 296 -29.23 25.53 2.67
N GLU A 297 -29.66 26.34 1.70
CA GLU A 297 -30.92 26.15 1.00
C GLU A 297 -30.75 25.14 -0.14
N LEU A 298 -31.60 24.11 -0.15
CA LEU A 298 -31.78 23.22 -1.29
C LEU A 298 -33.06 23.57 -2.03
N SER A 299 -32.98 23.65 -3.37
CA SER A 299 -34.18 23.84 -4.19
C SER A 299 -35.07 22.60 -4.11
N MET A 300 -36.38 22.75 -4.35
CA MET A 300 -37.28 21.59 -4.39
C MET A 300 -36.88 20.55 -5.46
N VAL A 301 -36.21 20.98 -6.54
CA VAL A 301 -35.64 20.08 -7.55
C VAL A 301 -34.52 19.22 -6.96
N ASP A 302 -33.64 19.82 -6.16
CA ASP A 302 -32.56 19.10 -5.46
C ASP A 302 -33.14 18.12 -4.44
N VAL A 303 -34.14 18.56 -3.65
CA VAL A 303 -34.83 17.72 -2.66
C VAL A 303 -35.50 16.53 -3.36
N LYS A 304 -36.24 16.75 -4.45
CA LYS A 304 -36.88 15.69 -5.22
C LYS A 304 -35.87 14.70 -5.81
N ARG A 305 -34.71 15.20 -6.29
CA ARG A 305 -33.62 14.34 -6.79
C ARG A 305 -33.03 13.47 -5.68
N ILE A 306 -32.81 14.03 -4.49
CA ILE A 306 -32.31 13.31 -3.32
C ILE A 306 -33.33 12.26 -2.86
N LYS A 307 -34.59 12.64 -2.67
CA LYS A 307 -35.68 11.74 -2.23
C LYS A 307 -35.84 10.54 -3.14
N ARG A 308 -35.76 10.74 -4.47
CA ARG A 308 -35.85 9.66 -5.47
C ARG A 308 -34.78 8.59 -5.36
N LEU A 309 -33.66 8.87 -4.70
CA LEU A 309 -32.56 7.93 -4.50
C LEU A 309 -32.54 7.34 -3.09
N LEU A 310 -33.42 7.79 -2.18
CA LEU A 310 -33.50 7.26 -0.83
C LEU A 310 -34.38 6.01 -0.77
N PRO A 311 -34.00 5.00 0.03
CA PRO A 311 -34.84 3.82 0.21
C PRO A 311 -36.20 4.19 0.79
N SER A 312 -37.24 3.44 0.38
CA SER A 312 -38.61 3.66 0.85
C SER A 312 -38.80 3.49 2.36
N LYS A 313 -37.89 2.76 3.01
CA LYS A 313 -37.88 2.44 4.43
C LYS A 313 -36.47 2.61 5.01
N PHE A 314 -36.37 3.14 6.23
CA PHE A 314 -35.07 3.39 6.87
C PHE A 314 -34.35 2.10 7.28
N GLU A 315 -35.09 1.03 7.60
CA GLU A 315 -34.55 -0.29 7.93
C GLU A 315 -33.66 -0.85 6.81
N ALA A 316 -33.95 -0.45 5.57
CA ALA A 316 -33.16 -0.81 4.41
C ALA A 316 -31.78 -0.11 4.39
N ILE A 317 -31.72 1.14 4.88
CA ILE A 317 -30.47 1.86 5.10
C ILE A 317 -29.68 1.18 6.22
N GLU A 318 -30.33 0.80 7.33
CA GLU A 318 -29.68 0.14 8.46
C GLU A 318 -29.04 -1.19 8.06
N HIS A 319 -29.77 -2.01 7.29
CA HIS A 319 -29.25 -3.27 6.77
C HIS A 319 -28.00 -3.07 5.89
N ILE A 320 -28.05 -2.16 4.92
CA ILE A 320 -26.89 -1.86 4.06
C ILE A 320 -25.72 -1.26 4.86
N TYR A 321 -26.02 -0.46 5.88
CA TYR A 321 -25.00 0.08 6.79
C TYR A 321 -24.29 -1.04 7.57
N GLN A 322 -25.00 -2.07 8.04
CA GLN A 322 -24.36 -3.24 8.67
C GLN A 322 -23.46 -4.00 7.69
N LEU A 323 -23.88 -4.15 6.43
CA LEU A 323 -23.02 -4.73 5.40
C LEU A 323 -21.74 -3.89 5.18
N TYR A 324 -21.85 -2.56 5.20
CA TYR A 324 -20.70 -1.66 5.13
C TYR A 324 -19.76 -1.85 6.33
N LEU A 325 -20.27 -1.87 7.56
CA LEU A 325 -19.46 -2.06 8.78
C LEU A 325 -18.69 -3.39 8.77
N ASN A 326 -19.25 -4.44 8.16
CA ASN A 326 -18.58 -5.73 8.02
C ASN A 326 -17.39 -5.72 7.02
N THR A 327 -17.13 -4.60 6.35
CA THR A 327 -16.11 -4.51 5.28
C THR A 327 -14.94 -3.60 5.62
N ILE A 328 -15.11 -2.73 6.61
CA ILE A 328 -14.12 -1.70 6.95
C ILE A 328 -13.01 -2.25 7.84
N ASN A 329 -11.85 -1.61 7.80
CA ASN A 329 -10.79 -1.88 8.77
C ASN A 329 -11.22 -1.37 10.16
N SER A 330 -11.00 -2.18 11.20
CA SER A 330 -11.38 -1.86 12.58
C SER A 330 -10.76 -0.58 13.14
N VAL A 331 -9.67 -0.07 12.56
CA VAL A 331 -9.11 1.24 12.92
C VAL A 331 -10.10 2.37 12.67
N PHE A 332 -10.94 2.28 11.63
CA PHE A 332 -11.90 3.34 11.32
C PHE A 332 -13.03 3.45 12.34
N LEU A 333 -13.32 2.36 13.07
CA LEU A 333 -14.24 2.39 14.22
C LEU A 333 -13.67 3.21 15.40
N ASP A 334 -12.35 3.42 15.45
CA ASP A 334 -11.70 4.23 16.50
C ASP A 334 -11.53 5.71 16.09
N ILE A 335 -11.85 6.05 14.83
CA ILE A 335 -11.61 7.37 14.24
C ILE A 335 -12.93 8.06 13.85
N GLN A 336 -13.86 7.32 13.26
CA GLN A 336 -15.12 7.85 12.73
C GLN A 336 -16.30 7.42 13.61
N ASP A 337 -17.18 8.36 13.95
CA ASP A 337 -18.39 8.10 14.72
C ASP A 337 -19.52 7.60 13.81
N HIS A 338 -19.51 6.31 13.56
CA HIS A 338 -20.49 5.68 12.68
C HIS A 338 -21.90 5.70 13.27
N ASP A 339 -22.04 5.75 14.60
CA ASP A 339 -23.33 5.83 15.28
C ASP A 339 -23.94 7.22 15.12
N GLU A 340 -23.13 8.28 15.22
CA GLU A 340 -23.55 9.64 14.94
C GLU A 340 -23.99 9.80 13.48
N ILE A 341 -23.20 9.28 12.53
CA ILE A 341 -23.55 9.34 11.09
C ILE A 341 -24.95 8.77 10.85
N MET A 342 -25.26 7.63 11.46
CA MET A 342 -26.57 6.99 11.31
C MET A 342 -27.68 7.71 12.08
N ARG A 343 -27.41 8.22 13.28
CA ARG A 343 -28.39 8.98 14.07
C ARG A 343 -28.81 10.28 13.37
N VAL A 344 -27.84 11.05 12.87
CA VAL A 344 -28.12 12.27 12.10
C VAL A 344 -28.73 11.91 10.75
N GLY A 345 -28.24 10.84 10.10
CA GLY A 345 -28.82 10.31 8.87
C GLY A 345 -30.30 9.98 8.99
N ARG A 346 -30.74 9.38 10.11
CA ARG A 346 -32.15 9.11 10.42
C ARG A 346 -32.97 10.38 10.53
N ALA A 347 -32.49 11.36 11.30
CA ALA A 347 -33.20 12.64 11.44
C ALA A 347 -33.35 13.37 10.09
N VAL A 348 -32.31 13.35 9.25
CA VAL A 348 -32.35 13.95 7.91
C VAL A 348 -33.28 13.19 6.97
N TYR A 349 -33.31 11.86 7.06
CA TYR A 349 -34.23 11.02 6.31
C TYR A 349 -35.69 11.34 6.64
N GLU A 350 -36.04 11.37 7.93
CA GLU A 350 -37.40 11.71 8.39
C GLU A 350 -37.82 13.10 7.94
N LYS A 351 -36.91 14.08 8.06
CA LYS A 351 -37.10 15.44 7.52
C LYS A 351 -37.37 15.42 6.02
N LEU A 352 -36.57 14.72 5.22
CA LEU A 352 -36.73 14.63 3.77
C LEU A 352 -38.06 13.98 3.35
N VAL A 353 -38.46 12.89 4.03
CA VAL A 353 -39.71 12.19 3.76
C VAL A 353 -40.92 13.07 4.07
N SER A 354 -40.85 13.90 5.12
CA SER A 354 -41.94 14.80 5.53
C SER A 354 -42.23 15.96 4.55
N ILE A 355 -41.30 16.27 3.62
CA ILE A 355 -41.46 17.36 2.66
C ILE A 355 -42.42 16.96 1.54
N ASP A 356 -43.50 17.73 1.34
CA ASP A 356 -44.43 17.59 0.21
C ASP A 356 -43.83 18.18 -1.09
N ASP A 357 -43.26 17.30 -1.91
CA ASP A 357 -42.61 17.59 -3.20
C ASP A 357 -43.48 17.25 -4.43
N ASP A 358 -44.73 16.85 -4.24
CA ASP A 358 -45.69 16.57 -5.32
C ASP A 358 -46.62 17.74 -5.60
N ASN A 359 -46.83 18.61 -4.62
CA ASN A 359 -47.55 19.86 -4.85
C ASN A 359 -46.76 20.83 -5.72
N VAL A 360 -47.26 21.09 -6.94
CA VAL A 360 -46.66 22.00 -7.93
C VAL A 360 -46.39 23.40 -7.36
N LYS A 361 -47.17 23.84 -6.37
CA LYS A 361 -46.97 25.15 -5.70
C LYS A 361 -45.72 25.22 -4.82
N ASN A 362 -45.12 24.07 -4.47
CA ASN A 362 -43.92 24.00 -3.65
C ASN A 362 -42.63 23.91 -4.49
N LEU A 363 -42.71 23.76 -5.81
CA LEU A 363 -41.54 23.64 -6.70
C LEU A 363 -40.63 24.87 -6.67
N SER A 364 -41.18 26.06 -6.39
CA SER A 364 -40.42 27.31 -6.28
C SER A 364 -39.84 27.57 -4.88
N LYS A 365 -40.13 26.72 -3.89
CA LYS A 365 -39.64 26.88 -2.52
C LYS A 365 -38.28 26.21 -2.35
N SER A 366 -37.45 26.80 -1.49
CA SER A 366 -36.26 26.16 -0.95
C SER A 366 -36.56 25.54 0.41
N VAL A 367 -35.76 24.53 0.78
CA VAL A 367 -35.79 23.90 2.10
C VAL A 367 -34.43 24.09 2.74
N GLU A 368 -34.42 24.57 3.98
CA GLU A 368 -33.19 24.79 4.75
C GLU A 368 -32.71 23.50 5.42
N PHE A 369 -31.42 23.22 5.24
CA PHE A 369 -30.69 22.20 5.98
C PHE A 369 -29.47 22.83 6.63
N ASN A 370 -29.11 22.39 7.84
CA ASN A 370 -27.83 22.80 8.39
C ASN A 370 -26.68 22.02 7.73
N VAL A 371 -25.45 22.53 7.85
CA VAL A 371 -24.27 21.91 7.21
C VAL A 371 -24.04 20.48 7.71
N VAL A 372 -24.27 20.21 9.00
CA VAL A 372 -24.05 18.89 9.60
C VAL A 372 -25.03 17.84 9.05
N GLU A 373 -26.30 18.22 8.84
CA GLU A 373 -27.33 17.40 8.20
C GLU A 373 -26.88 16.97 6.80
N LEU A 374 -26.44 17.92 5.97
CA LEU A 374 -26.04 17.64 4.60
C LEU A 374 -24.72 16.85 4.51
N ARG A 375 -23.76 17.11 5.40
CA ARG A 375 -22.52 16.32 5.49
C ARG A 375 -22.85 14.85 5.78
N ASN A 376 -23.66 14.58 6.79
CA ASN A 376 -24.05 13.21 7.15
C ASN A 376 -24.87 12.55 6.05
N LEU A 377 -25.78 13.27 5.39
CA LEU A 377 -26.51 12.75 4.23
C LEU A 377 -25.58 12.30 3.10
N SER A 378 -24.55 13.11 2.81
CA SER A 378 -23.51 12.75 1.83
C SER A 378 -22.76 11.48 2.22
N LEU A 379 -22.37 11.35 3.50
CA LEU A 379 -21.70 10.14 4.01
C LEU A 379 -22.62 8.92 3.95
N VAL A 380 -23.90 9.06 4.29
CA VAL A 380 -24.91 7.99 4.21
C VAL A 380 -25.04 7.47 2.77
N PHE A 381 -25.07 8.34 1.76
CA PHE A 381 -25.10 7.88 0.36
C PHE A 381 -23.84 7.09 -0.04
N LEU A 382 -22.66 7.46 0.47
CA LEU A 382 -21.45 6.67 0.25
C LEU A 382 -21.47 5.32 0.98
N ILE A 383 -22.00 5.29 2.21
CA ILE A 383 -22.22 4.07 2.97
C ILE A 383 -23.17 3.15 2.21
N LEU A 384 -24.28 3.69 1.68
CA LEU A 384 -25.22 2.95 0.85
C LEU A 384 -24.53 2.36 -0.38
N ALA A 385 -23.78 3.18 -1.12
CA ALA A 385 -23.02 2.74 -2.29
C ALA A 385 -22.01 1.63 -1.93
N SER A 386 -21.26 1.81 -0.85
CA SER A 386 -20.24 0.85 -0.42
C SER A 386 -20.83 -0.45 0.15
N GLY A 387 -21.89 -0.38 0.95
CA GLY A 387 -22.54 -1.54 1.55
C GLY A 387 -23.32 -2.35 0.53
N PHE A 388 -23.99 -1.68 -0.42
CA PHE A 388 -24.82 -2.33 -1.42
C PHE A 388 -24.02 -3.23 -2.36
N VAL A 389 -22.72 -2.99 -2.55
CA VAL A 389 -21.80 -3.92 -3.23
C VAL A 389 -21.91 -5.34 -2.65
N PHE A 390 -22.12 -5.46 -1.34
CA PHE A 390 -22.17 -6.74 -0.62
C PHE A 390 -23.57 -7.32 -0.47
N GLU A 391 -24.61 -6.62 -0.94
CA GLU A 391 -25.98 -7.13 -0.92
C GLU A 391 -26.15 -8.26 -1.94
N ARG A 392 -26.74 -9.39 -1.49
CA ARG A 392 -27.00 -10.56 -2.33
C ARG A 392 -28.33 -10.40 -3.03
N GLN A 393 -28.38 -10.65 -4.34
CA GLN A 393 -29.59 -10.45 -5.16
C GLN A 393 -30.81 -11.28 -4.69
N GLU A 394 -30.59 -12.39 -3.99
CA GLU A 394 -31.65 -13.27 -3.46
C GLU A 394 -32.32 -12.72 -2.19
N ASN A 395 -31.65 -11.80 -1.48
CA ASN A 395 -32.15 -11.13 -0.28
C ASN A 395 -32.32 -9.64 -0.58
N ILE A 396 -33.29 -9.30 -1.42
CA ILE A 396 -33.83 -7.94 -1.45
C ILE A 396 -35.19 -8.00 -0.75
N PRO A 397 -35.28 -8.02 0.60
CA PRO A 397 -36.57 -8.00 1.31
C PRO A 397 -37.20 -6.60 1.30
N CYS A 398 -36.48 -5.61 0.75
CA CYS A 398 -36.89 -4.23 0.74
C CYS A 398 -37.19 -3.86 -0.71
N ASN A 399 -38.45 -3.59 -1.02
CA ASN A 399 -38.91 -2.90 -2.23
C ASN A 399 -38.18 -1.55 -2.36
N PHE A 400 -36.93 -1.60 -2.85
CA PHE A 400 -35.92 -0.67 -2.38
C PHE A 400 -36.17 0.73 -2.90
N LEU A 401 -36.63 0.88 -4.15
CA LEU A 401 -36.81 2.20 -4.75
C LEU A 401 -37.97 2.31 -5.76
N PHE A 402 -38.42 1.21 -6.37
CA PHE A 402 -39.51 1.25 -7.34
C PHE A 402 -40.25 -0.09 -7.43
N ASP A 403 -41.57 -0.03 -7.50
CA ASP A 403 -42.43 -1.04 -8.13
C ASP A 403 -42.14 -1.21 -9.66
N LEU A 404 -40.97 -0.78 -10.16
CA LEU A 404 -40.60 -0.85 -11.57
C LEU A 404 -39.35 -1.70 -11.76
N ARG A 405 -39.57 -2.80 -12.49
CA ARG A 405 -38.58 -3.66 -13.14
C ARG A 405 -37.44 -2.81 -13.73
N THR A 406 -36.19 -3.30 -13.64
CA THR A 406 -35.01 -2.91 -14.46
C THR A 406 -34.08 -1.76 -14.02
N VAL A 407 -33.76 -1.55 -12.73
CA VAL A 407 -32.57 -0.76 -12.35
C VAL A 407 -31.39 -1.70 -12.06
N TYR A 408 -30.28 -1.53 -12.78
CA TYR A 408 -29.06 -2.31 -12.54
C TYR A 408 -28.35 -1.82 -11.27
N LYS A 409 -27.85 -2.77 -10.46
CA LYS A 409 -27.13 -2.50 -9.20
C LYS A 409 -25.99 -1.47 -9.36
N HIS A 410 -25.24 -1.55 -10.45
CA HIS A 410 -24.14 -0.63 -10.73
C HIS A 410 -24.63 0.82 -10.96
N ASP A 411 -25.73 1.02 -11.70
CA ASP A 411 -26.26 2.35 -11.99
C ASP A 411 -26.69 3.08 -10.71
N LEU A 412 -27.34 2.35 -9.79
CA LEU A 412 -27.76 2.89 -8.50
C LEU A 412 -26.57 3.30 -7.63
N ILE A 413 -25.52 2.46 -7.56
CA ILE A 413 -24.28 2.79 -6.85
C ILE A 413 -23.67 4.07 -7.42
N GLN A 414 -23.60 4.18 -8.76
CA GLN A 414 -23.08 5.38 -9.42
C GLN A 414 -23.93 6.62 -9.11
N ASP A 415 -25.25 6.50 -9.08
CA ASP A 415 -26.14 7.61 -8.77
C ASP A 415 -26.04 8.06 -7.30
N TRP A 416 -25.85 7.13 -6.36
CA TRP A 416 -25.52 7.46 -4.97
C TRP A 416 -24.17 8.15 -4.82
N VAL A 417 -23.14 7.68 -5.54
CA VAL A 417 -21.83 8.37 -5.55
C VAL A 417 -21.97 9.78 -6.16
N LYS A 418 -22.74 9.95 -7.24
CA LYS A 418 -22.98 11.25 -7.86
C LYS A 418 -23.72 12.20 -6.92
N ILE A 419 -24.77 11.75 -6.23
CA ILE A 419 -25.51 12.62 -5.30
C ILE A 419 -24.66 12.97 -4.06
N ALA A 420 -23.86 12.03 -3.55
CA ALA A 420 -22.88 12.32 -2.49
C ALA A 420 -21.86 13.37 -2.94
N LYS A 421 -21.30 13.25 -4.16
CA LYS A 421 -20.38 14.26 -4.73
C LYS A 421 -21.08 15.61 -4.93
N PHE A 422 -22.33 15.62 -5.38
CA PHE A 422 -23.12 16.84 -5.53
C PHE A 422 -23.33 17.56 -4.19
N ILE A 423 -23.74 16.84 -3.15
CA ILE A 423 -23.91 17.40 -1.81
C ILE A 423 -22.56 17.88 -1.28
N LYS A 424 -21.49 17.08 -1.43
CA LYS A 424 -20.12 17.48 -1.09
C LYS A 424 -19.78 18.82 -1.73
N LEU A 425 -19.91 18.97 -3.05
CA LEU A 425 -19.56 20.21 -3.76
C LEU A 425 -20.34 21.44 -3.28
N LYS A 426 -21.60 21.28 -2.86
CA LYS A 426 -22.38 22.40 -2.28
C LYS A 426 -21.89 22.84 -0.88
N LEU A 427 -21.23 21.95 -0.14
CA LEU A 427 -20.82 22.18 1.25
C LEU A 427 -19.41 22.76 1.38
N LEU A 428 -18.55 22.60 0.36
CA LEU A 428 -17.12 22.82 0.51
C LEU A 428 -16.74 24.30 0.58
N SER A 429 -16.29 24.74 1.76
CA SER A 429 -15.54 25.99 1.95
C SER A 429 -14.02 25.76 2.05
N TYR A 430 -13.57 24.61 2.55
CA TYR A 430 -12.15 24.28 2.83
C TYR A 430 -11.48 25.17 3.88
N GLU A 431 -12.28 25.92 4.66
CA GLU A 431 -11.78 26.95 5.56
C GLU A 431 -11.55 26.42 6.97
N SER A 432 -12.43 25.53 7.46
CA SER A 432 -12.40 25.05 8.84
C SER A 432 -11.75 23.67 8.99
N LEU A 433 -11.29 23.34 10.20
CA LEU A 433 -10.86 21.98 10.53
C LEU A 433 -12.01 20.96 10.40
N THR A 434 -13.25 21.38 10.63
CA THR A 434 -14.44 20.51 10.48
C THR A 434 -14.73 20.19 9.01
N ASP A 435 -14.43 21.09 8.06
CA ASP A 435 -14.47 20.81 6.62
C ASP A 435 -13.48 19.70 6.25
N LEU A 436 -12.27 19.73 6.83
CA LEU A 436 -11.25 18.72 6.57
C LEU A 436 -11.60 17.37 7.17
N ILE A 437 -12.13 17.33 8.39
CA ILE A 437 -12.62 16.09 9.02
C ILE A 437 -13.67 15.44 8.11
N TYR A 438 -14.66 16.22 7.67
CA TYR A 438 -15.67 15.73 6.73
C TYR A 438 -15.07 15.21 5.42
N LEU A 439 -14.08 15.90 4.84
CA LEU A 439 -13.40 15.45 3.62
C LEU A 439 -12.63 14.14 3.82
N MET A 440 -11.96 13.99 4.96
CA MET A 440 -11.25 12.77 5.31
C MET A 440 -12.23 11.61 5.52
N ASP A 441 -13.33 11.84 6.26
CA ASP A 441 -14.40 10.85 6.42
C ASP A 441 -14.97 10.41 5.08
N TRP A 442 -15.32 11.39 4.25
CA TRP A 442 -15.85 11.16 2.92
C TRP A 442 -14.89 10.31 2.07
N TYR A 443 -13.59 10.61 2.12
CA TYR A 443 -12.58 9.83 1.41
C TYR A 443 -12.44 8.40 1.96
N PHE A 444 -12.39 8.20 3.28
CA PHE A 444 -12.23 6.86 3.85
C PHE A 444 -13.42 5.95 3.55
N ILE A 445 -14.65 6.49 3.52
CA ILE A 445 -15.84 5.73 3.12
C ILE A 445 -15.78 5.38 1.63
N ILE A 446 -15.52 6.34 0.73
CA ILE A 446 -15.49 6.04 -0.72
C ILE A 446 -14.30 5.17 -1.14
N LYS A 447 -13.16 5.28 -0.45
CA LYS A 447 -12.00 4.40 -0.62
C LYS A 447 -12.39 2.94 -0.46
N ASN A 448 -13.28 2.64 0.50
CA ASN A 448 -13.77 1.29 0.73
C ASN A 448 -14.47 0.75 -0.52
N LEU A 449 -15.42 1.51 -1.09
CA LEU A 449 -16.08 1.20 -2.35
C LEU A 449 -15.06 0.97 -3.49
N TYR A 450 -14.17 1.93 -3.74
CA TYR A 450 -13.19 1.81 -4.83
C TYR A 450 -12.25 0.62 -4.69
N THR A 451 -11.94 0.22 -3.45
CA THR A 451 -11.09 -0.95 -3.20
C THR A 451 -11.80 -2.24 -3.59
N TYR A 452 -13.09 -2.37 -3.28
CA TYR A 452 -13.85 -3.59 -3.56
C TYR A 452 -14.39 -3.66 -5.00
N ASP A 453 -14.68 -2.51 -5.60
CA ASP A 453 -15.13 -2.39 -6.99
C ASP A 453 -13.95 -2.45 -8.00
N ASN A 454 -12.71 -2.57 -7.52
CA ASN A 454 -11.47 -2.63 -8.31
C ASN A 454 -11.22 -1.39 -9.19
N VAL A 455 -11.46 -0.20 -8.63
CA VAL A 455 -11.42 1.09 -9.34
C VAL A 455 -10.26 1.96 -8.80
N ILE A 456 -9.03 1.45 -8.96
CA ILE A 456 -7.81 2.00 -8.33
C ILE A 456 -7.43 3.41 -8.81
N ILE A 457 -7.74 3.74 -10.06
CA ILE A 457 -7.37 5.04 -10.67
C ILE A 457 -8.21 6.16 -10.05
N GLU A 458 -9.51 5.94 -9.89
CA GLU A 458 -10.45 6.87 -9.29
C GLU A 458 -10.11 7.08 -7.81
N ASN A 459 -9.74 6.00 -7.11
CA ASN A 459 -9.23 6.10 -5.74
C ASN A 459 -7.98 7.00 -5.68
N TYR A 460 -7.01 6.80 -6.59
CA TYR A 460 -5.81 7.63 -6.67
C TYR A 460 -6.12 9.10 -6.94
N LEU A 461 -7.08 9.40 -7.81
CA LEU A 461 -7.50 10.77 -8.11
C LEU A 461 -8.16 11.44 -6.91
N GLU A 462 -9.11 10.76 -6.26
CA GLU A 462 -9.78 11.30 -5.06
C GLU A 462 -8.80 11.46 -3.89
N PHE A 463 -7.82 10.56 -3.75
CA PHE A 463 -6.75 10.69 -2.75
C PHE A 463 -5.91 11.94 -2.96
N ASN A 464 -5.46 12.21 -4.19
CA ASN A 464 -4.68 13.41 -4.48
C ASN A 464 -5.55 14.68 -4.38
N ASN A 465 -6.84 14.62 -4.69
CA ASN A 465 -7.76 15.72 -4.43
C ASN A 465 -7.85 16.03 -2.93
N LEU A 466 -7.98 15.01 -2.07
CA LEU A 466 -7.95 15.19 -0.62
C LEU A 466 -6.64 15.87 -0.17
N LEU A 467 -5.48 15.36 -0.63
CA LEU A 467 -4.18 15.94 -0.27
C LEU A 467 -4.07 17.40 -0.68
N ASN A 468 -4.57 17.78 -1.86
CA ASN A 468 -4.60 19.18 -2.29
C ASN A 468 -5.33 20.07 -1.28
N TYR A 469 -6.48 19.63 -0.76
CA TYR A 469 -7.24 20.43 0.20
C TYR A 469 -6.59 20.51 1.57
N LEU A 470 -6.01 19.40 2.05
CA LEU A 470 -5.28 19.39 3.33
C LEU A 470 -4.09 20.35 3.32
N VAL A 471 -3.38 20.41 2.20
CA VAL A 471 -2.21 21.28 1.97
C VAL A 471 -2.58 22.77 1.96
N LEU A 472 -3.81 23.11 1.57
CA LEU A 472 -4.27 24.50 1.53
C LEU A 472 -4.69 25.06 2.90
N ASN A 473 -4.86 24.20 3.90
CA ASN A 473 -5.29 24.62 5.24
C ASN A 473 -4.09 24.74 6.19
N ASN A 474 -3.70 25.99 6.50
CA ASN A 474 -2.52 26.26 7.33
C ASN A 474 -2.64 25.74 8.77
N ASP A 475 -3.84 25.77 9.36
CA ASP A 475 -4.06 25.31 10.73
C ASP A 475 -3.83 23.81 10.85
N PHE A 476 -4.33 23.05 9.86
CA PHE A 476 -4.08 21.62 9.76
C PHE A 476 -2.58 21.32 9.55
N VAL A 477 -1.93 22.00 8.59
CA VAL A 477 -0.50 21.81 8.31
C VAL A 477 0.34 22.07 9.55
N ALA A 478 0.08 23.16 10.28
CA ALA A 478 0.77 23.48 11.52
C ALA A 478 0.55 22.42 12.62
N LEU A 479 -0.64 21.82 12.69
CA LEU A 479 -0.97 20.77 13.65
C LEU A 479 -0.22 19.45 13.38
N ILE A 480 -0.03 19.10 12.11
CA ILE A 480 0.66 17.86 11.71
C ILE A 480 2.17 18.06 11.50
N GLU A 481 2.68 19.29 11.60
CA GLU A 481 4.11 19.58 11.44
C GLU A 481 4.93 18.93 12.54
N ASP A 482 6.00 18.23 12.16
CA ASP A 482 6.92 17.63 13.10
C ASP A 482 8.01 18.63 13.49
N VAL A 483 7.71 19.45 14.49
CA VAL A 483 8.63 20.48 15.06
C VAL A 483 9.97 19.86 15.50
N ASN A 484 10.03 18.56 15.74
CA ASN A 484 11.23 17.85 16.14
C ASN A 484 12.02 17.24 14.97
N ALA A 485 11.62 17.48 13.71
CA ALA A 485 12.32 16.96 12.52
C ALA A 485 13.65 17.68 12.24
N GLU A 486 13.81 18.93 12.70
CA GLU A 486 14.95 19.81 12.34
C GLU A 486 16.18 19.75 13.27
N VAL A 487 16.22 18.86 14.27
CA VAL A 487 17.44 18.69 15.09
C VAL A 487 18.45 17.79 14.35
N GLN A 488 18.88 18.21 13.17
CA GLN A 488 20.15 17.82 12.57
C GLN A 488 21.02 19.08 12.57
N GLY A 489 21.78 19.27 13.65
CA GLY A 489 22.89 20.21 13.61
C GLY A 489 23.88 19.80 12.51
N PRO A 490 24.70 20.74 12.00
CA PRO A 490 25.78 20.40 11.08
C PRO A 490 26.65 19.27 11.68
N GLU A 491 27.07 18.33 10.83
CA GLU A 491 27.76 17.07 11.18
C GLU A 491 29.02 17.23 12.05
N ASP A 492 29.49 18.46 12.30
CA ASP A 492 30.67 18.79 13.11
C ASP A 492 30.37 19.32 14.53
N SER A 493 29.11 19.30 14.99
CA SER A 493 28.80 19.69 16.37
C SER A 493 28.95 18.50 17.34
N PRO A 494 29.74 18.62 18.43
CA PRO A 494 29.97 17.53 19.36
C PRO A 494 28.63 17.05 19.92
N GLN A 495 28.35 15.76 19.73
CA GLN A 495 27.15 15.14 20.28
C GLN A 495 27.08 15.42 21.79
N PRO A 496 25.94 15.92 22.31
CA PRO A 496 25.76 16.03 23.75
C PRO A 496 25.87 14.63 24.36
N PRO A 497 26.42 14.51 25.58
CA PRO A 497 26.65 13.23 26.23
C PRO A 497 25.35 12.42 26.32
N SER A 498 25.47 11.15 25.95
CA SER A 498 24.42 10.13 25.95
C SER A 498 23.95 9.81 27.37
N SER A 499 22.97 10.54 27.90
CA SER A 499 22.24 10.11 29.10
C SER A 499 20.82 10.65 29.26
N GLU A 500 20.33 11.55 28.41
CA GLU A 500 18.91 11.94 28.42
C GLU A 500 18.33 11.92 27.01
N VAL A 501 17.67 10.81 26.64
CA VAL A 501 16.71 10.81 25.54
C VAL A 501 15.66 11.86 25.92
N ARG A 502 15.74 13.07 25.37
CA ARG A 502 14.65 14.06 25.49
C ARG A 502 13.38 13.35 25.02
N LYS A 503 12.53 12.91 25.95
CA LYS A 503 11.23 12.32 25.63
C LYS A 503 10.48 13.38 24.83
N ARG A 504 10.33 13.15 23.52
CA ARG A 504 9.62 14.06 22.63
C ARG A 504 8.18 14.14 23.11
N SER A 505 7.74 15.33 23.48
CA SER A 505 6.37 15.56 23.92
C SER A 505 5.56 16.07 22.73
N TYR A 506 4.60 15.27 22.28
CA TYR A 506 3.59 15.69 21.32
C TYR A 506 2.43 16.38 22.05
N PRO A 507 1.66 17.26 21.36
CA PRO A 507 0.48 17.86 21.96
C PRO A 507 -0.50 16.78 22.44
N ARG A 508 -1.10 17.02 23.62
CA ARG A 508 -2.14 16.14 24.18
C ARG A 508 -3.56 16.66 23.90
N THR A 509 -3.67 17.71 23.08
CA THR A 509 -4.96 18.31 22.74
C THR A 509 -5.81 17.34 21.93
N ARG A 510 -7.13 17.51 22.00
CA ARG A 510 -8.07 16.64 21.28
C ARG A 510 -7.91 16.76 19.78
N GLU A 511 -7.68 17.98 19.29
CA GLU A 511 -7.49 18.29 17.87
C GLU A 511 -6.28 17.54 17.31
N PHE A 512 -5.15 17.60 18.00
CA PHE A 512 -3.95 16.88 17.58
C PHE A 512 -4.17 15.37 17.56
N ARG A 513 -4.83 14.81 18.60
CA ARG A 513 -5.12 13.38 18.63
C ARG A 513 -6.04 12.95 17.49
N LEU A 514 -7.12 13.68 17.23
CA LEU A 514 -8.08 13.32 16.19
C LEU A 514 -7.49 13.49 14.79
N LEU A 515 -7.06 14.71 14.44
CA LEU A 515 -6.53 15.02 13.12
C LEU A 515 -5.20 14.30 12.85
N GLY A 516 -4.40 14.10 13.89
CA GLY A 516 -3.20 13.28 13.81
C GLY A 516 -3.50 11.81 13.50
N LYS A 517 -4.53 11.20 14.10
CA LYS A 517 -4.97 9.83 13.76
C LYS A 517 -5.36 9.73 12.28
N TYR A 518 -6.18 10.67 11.79
CA TYR A 518 -6.53 10.73 10.36
C TYR A 518 -5.28 10.89 9.48
N TRP A 519 -4.37 11.79 9.85
CA TRP A 519 -3.14 12.01 9.10
C TRP A 519 -2.26 10.75 9.04
N ILE A 520 -2.14 10.02 10.15
CA ILE A 520 -1.47 8.72 10.15
C ILE A 520 -2.15 7.76 9.17
N GLN A 521 -3.49 7.64 9.16
CA GLN A 521 -4.17 6.81 8.16
C GLN A 521 -3.85 7.23 6.73
N ILE A 522 -3.82 8.53 6.46
CA ILE A 522 -3.46 9.07 5.14
C ILE A 522 -2.04 8.64 4.74
N ARG A 523 -1.08 8.71 5.66
CA ARG A 523 0.31 8.24 5.43
C ARG A 523 0.36 6.75 5.14
N MET A 524 -0.51 5.95 5.76
CA MET A 524 -0.54 4.50 5.56
C MET A 524 -1.09 4.08 4.19
N ILE A 525 -1.82 4.95 3.47
CA ILE A 525 -2.43 4.61 2.17
C ILE A 525 -1.37 4.28 1.11
N GLU A 526 -0.24 4.98 1.05
CA GLU A 526 0.83 4.64 0.10
C GLU A 526 1.44 3.25 0.38
N LEU A 527 1.45 2.84 1.64
CA LEU A 527 1.87 1.50 2.06
C LEU A 527 0.77 0.46 1.83
N GLU A 528 -0.50 0.87 1.70
CA GLU A 528 -1.62 0.00 1.35
C GLU A 528 -1.69 -0.22 -0.17
N PHE A 529 -1.57 0.83 -0.98
CA PHE A 529 -1.66 0.79 -2.45
C PHE A 529 -0.32 1.11 -3.10
N THR A 530 0.34 0.08 -3.63
CA THR A 530 1.63 0.18 -4.31
C THR A 530 1.56 1.05 -5.57
N PHE A 531 0.38 1.09 -6.21
CA PHE A 531 0.08 2.00 -7.32
C PHE A 531 0.31 3.47 -6.94
N PHE A 532 -0.06 3.88 -5.72
CA PHE A 532 0.04 5.29 -5.28
C PHE A 532 1.51 5.65 -5.08
N GLN A 533 2.27 4.75 -4.45
CA GLN A 533 3.72 4.90 -4.29
C GLN A 533 4.44 4.99 -5.64
N TYR A 534 4.04 4.18 -6.63
CA TYR A 534 4.65 4.19 -7.96
C TYR A 534 4.31 5.46 -8.76
N LYS A 535 3.02 5.85 -8.80
CA LYS A 535 2.59 7.07 -9.49
C LYS A 535 3.09 8.34 -8.80
N GLY A 536 3.41 8.23 -7.52
CA GLY A 536 3.75 9.34 -6.64
C GLY A 536 2.49 10.02 -6.11
N SER A 537 2.58 10.56 -4.90
CA SER A 537 1.52 11.38 -4.34
C SER A 537 2.05 12.75 -3.89
N MET A 538 1.13 13.63 -3.53
CA MET A 538 1.47 14.92 -2.92
C MET A 538 2.08 14.83 -1.52
N LEU A 539 2.20 13.64 -0.92
CA LEU A 539 2.90 13.46 0.35
C LEU A 539 4.39 13.84 0.28
N VAL A 540 4.98 13.83 -0.93
CA VAL A 540 6.37 14.25 -1.18
C VAL A 540 6.49 15.78 -1.36
N SER A 541 5.38 16.52 -1.34
CA SER A 541 5.39 17.98 -1.46
C SER A 541 6.14 18.63 -0.29
N ASN A 542 6.76 19.79 -0.56
CA ASN A 542 7.55 20.50 0.46
C ASN A 542 6.74 20.85 1.72
N GLN A 543 5.42 21.04 1.60
CA GLN A 543 4.55 21.40 2.73
C GLN A 543 4.23 20.20 3.63
N LEU A 544 4.24 18.97 3.11
CA LEU A 544 3.94 17.75 3.87
C LEU A 544 5.17 16.92 4.22
N LYS A 545 6.32 17.24 3.63
CA LYS A 545 7.57 16.50 3.83
C LYS A 545 7.98 16.40 5.30
N ASN A 546 7.78 17.48 6.07
CA ASN A 546 8.15 17.58 7.48
C ASN A 546 6.98 17.25 8.43
N SER A 547 5.90 16.67 7.93
CA SER A 547 4.79 16.23 8.78
C SER A 547 5.14 14.98 9.60
N ILE A 548 4.45 14.80 10.71
CA ILE A 548 4.58 13.63 11.58
C ILE A 548 4.41 12.31 10.80
N VAL A 549 5.10 11.29 11.28
CA VAL A 549 5.10 9.92 10.75
C VAL A 549 4.75 8.93 11.87
N PRO A 550 4.21 7.74 11.56
CA PRO A 550 3.72 6.80 12.58
C PRO A 550 4.84 6.05 13.31
N HIS A 551 5.68 6.76 14.05
CA HIS A 551 6.63 6.14 14.98
C HIS A 551 6.04 5.99 16.39
N ALA A 552 6.68 5.16 17.22
CA ALA A 552 6.19 4.78 18.55
C ALA A 552 5.72 5.97 19.42
N ASP A 553 6.52 7.03 19.57
CA ASP A 553 6.14 8.18 20.42
C ASP A 553 4.89 8.93 19.91
N VAL A 554 4.75 9.13 18.59
CA VAL A 554 3.58 9.78 17.98
C VAL A 554 2.34 8.94 18.23
N LEU A 555 2.43 7.65 17.94
CA LEU A 555 1.31 6.71 18.12
C LEU A 555 0.93 6.56 19.61
N ASN A 556 1.91 6.53 20.51
CA ASN A 556 1.65 6.50 21.95
C ASN A 556 0.94 7.78 22.43
N SER A 557 1.20 8.93 21.81
CA SER A 557 0.47 10.19 22.13
C SER A 557 -1.00 10.15 21.69
N MET A 558 -1.29 9.43 20.60
CA MET A 558 -2.63 9.34 19.98
C MET A 558 -3.49 8.20 20.52
N TYR A 559 -2.88 7.03 20.75
CA TYR A 559 -3.55 5.78 21.12
C TYR A 559 -3.12 5.25 22.50
N GLY A 560 -2.30 5.99 23.24
CA GLY A 560 -1.77 5.55 24.53
C GLY A 560 -0.65 4.51 24.39
N PRO A 561 0.01 4.15 25.50
CA PRO A 561 1.11 3.18 25.48
C PRO A 561 0.68 1.86 24.84
N LYS A 562 1.42 1.41 23.81
CA LYS A 562 1.13 0.17 23.06
C LYS A 562 -0.30 0.12 22.48
N GLY A 563 -0.90 1.27 22.20
CA GLY A 563 -2.25 1.36 21.66
C GLY A 563 -3.36 1.07 22.67
N ALA A 564 -3.12 1.22 23.98
CA ALA A 564 -4.10 0.91 25.03
C ALA A 564 -5.51 1.53 24.82
N PHE A 565 -5.60 2.68 24.14
CA PHE A 565 -6.86 3.38 23.86
C PHE A 565 -7.55 2.93 22.57
N ALA A 566 -7.02 1.91 21.87
CA ALA A 566 -7.70 1.32 20.71
C ALA A 566 -8.75 0.29 21.17
N ASN A 567 -9.91 0.29 20.49
CA ASN A 567 -11.08 -0.46 20.92
C ASN A 567 -10.94 -1.98 20.71
N SER A 568 -10.15 -2.41 19.72
CA SER A 568 -9.99 -3.84 19.38
C SER A 568 -8.54 -4.35 19.50
N PRO A 569 -8.32 -5.62 19.86
CA PRO A 569 -7.00 -6.25 19.85
C PRO A 569 -6.30 -6.21 18.48
N LEU A 570 -7.09 -6.29 17.40
CA LEU A 570 -6.58 -6.23 16.02
C LEU A 570 -6.09 -4.82 15.68
N THR A 571 -6.84 -3.79 16.11
CA THR A 571 -6.40 -2.38 15.96
C THR A 571 -5.12 -2.11 16.75
N ARG A 572 -5.00 -2.63 17.99
CA ARG A 572 -3.76 -2.50 18.79
C ARG A 572 -2.56 -3.13 18.08
N HIS A 573 -2.75 -4.33 17.53
CA HIS A 573 -1.71 -5.02 16.77
C HIS A 573 -1.28 -4.24 15.53
N GLN A 574 -2.25 -3.69 14.79
CA GLN A 574 -1.98 -2.88 13.61
C GLN A 574 -1.20 -1.59 13.95
N ILE A 575 -1.55 -0.90 15.04
CA ILE A 575 -0.80 0.26 15.54
C ILE A 575 0.63 -0.14 15.96
N ALA A 576 0.78 -1.30 16.59
CA ALA A 576 2.11 -1.82 16.96
C ALA A 576 2.99 -2.06 15.73
N ILE A 577 2.46 -2.66 14.65
CA ILE A 577 3.17 -2.82 13.39
C ILE A 577 3.56 -1.45 12.80
N TRP A 578 2.62 -0.49 12.77
CA TRP A 578 2.89 0.85 12.23
C TRP A 578 4.03 1.55 12.93
N SER A 579 4.13 1.39 14.25
CA SER A 579 5.20 1.96 15.07
C SER A 579 6.61 1.54 14.64
N LEU A 580 6.72 0.41 13.92
CA LEU A 580 7.98 -0.15 13.44
C LEU A 580 8.39 0.37 12.05
N TYR A 581 7.44 0.87 11.24
CA TYR A 581 7.73 1.30 9.86
C TYR A 581 8.66 2.51 9.79
N TYR A 582 8.60 3.39 10.79
CA TYR A 582 9.38 4.61 10.85
C TYR A 582 10.27 4.62 12.08
N THR A 583 11.43 3.96 11.97
CA THR A 583 12.55 4.26 12.87
C THR A 583 13.18 5.57 12.41
N ARG A 584 13.35 6.55 13.31
CA ARG A 584 13.99 7.85 12.97
C ARG A 584 15.51 7.72 12.72
N SER A 585 15.95 6.67 12.03
CA SER A 585 17.20 6.73 11.30
C SER A 585 17.05 7.83 10.26
N GLY A 586 17.85 8.90 10.39
CA GLY A 586 17.87 9.99 9.41
C GLY A 586 18.04 9.45 8.00
N GLN A 587 17.74 10.26 6.98
CA GLN A 587 17.90 9.92 5.55
C GLN A 587 19.29 9.34 5.26
N SER A 588 19.46 8.05 5.52
CA SER A 588 20.73 7.39 5.38
C SER A 588 20.71 6.74 4.02
N THR A 589 21.62 7.20 3.19
CA THR A 589 21.89 6.60 1.88
C THR A 589 22.83 5.41 1.99
N SER A 590 23.31 5.06 3.19
CA SER A 590 24.24 3.95 3.39
C SER A 590 23.51 2.61 3.26
N ILE A 591 23.94 1.80 2.30
CA ILE A 591 23.45 0.44 2.06
C ILE A 591 23.43 -0.36 3.36
N ARG A 592 24.52 -0.32 4.14
CA ARG A 592 24.64 -0.98 5.46
C ARG A 592 23.48 -0.64 6.40
N ARG A 593 23.16 0.65 6.53
CA ARG A 593 22.10 1.09 7.44
C ARG A 593 20.72 0.69 6.94
N ILE A 594 20.47 0.78 5.63
CA ILE A 594 19.17 0.39 5.08
C ILE A 594 18.94 -1.12 5.25
N VAL A 595 19.96 -1.96 5.01
CA VAL A 595 19.88 -3.43 5.25
C VAL A 595 19.61 -3.72 6.72
N LYS A 596 20.33 -3.06 7.63
CA LYS A 596 20.15 -3.21 9.07
C LYS A 596 18.75 -2.80 9.53
N ASP A 597 18.26 -1.64 9.11
CA ASP A 597 16.95 -1.12 9.50
C ASP A 597 15.82 -2.04 8.99
N TYR A 598 15.95 -2.56 7.76
CA TYR A 598 15.01 -3.53 7.20
C TYR A 598 14.98 -4.86 7.95
N LEU A 599 16.13 -5.45 8.25
CA LEU A 599 16.19 -6.70 9.00
C LEU A 599 15.72 -6.51 10.45
N SER A 600 16.02 -5.34 11.03
CA SER A 600 15.52 -4.97 12.36
C SER A 600 14.01 -4.84 12.39
N LEU A 601 13.38 -4.32 11.32
CA LEU A 601 11.91 -4.32 11.19
C LEU A 601 11.34 -5.74 11.28
N TYR A 602 11.95 -6.70 10.59
CA TYR A 602 11.46 -8.09 10.58
C TYR A 602 11.63 -8.75 11.93
N SER A 603 12.81 -8.58 12.54
CA SER A 603 13.08 -9.02 13.89
C SER A 603 12.03 -8.45 14.85
N ASN A 604 11.86 -7.14 14.91
CA ASN A 604 10.92 -6.48 15.81
C ASN A 604 9.46 -6.89 15.58
N ALA A 605 9.04 -7.03 14.31
CA ALA A 605 7.67 -7.47 13.99
C ALA A 605 7.40 -8.89 14.51
N SER A 606 8.35 -9.82 14.34
CA SER A 606 8.22 -11.20 14.80
C SER A 606 8.04 -11.31 16.33
N ILE A 607 8.61 -10.37 17.10
CA ILE A 607 8.48 -10.34 18.57
C ILE A 607 7.04 -10.04 19.00
N LEU A 608 6.29 -9.25 18.22
CA LEU A 608 4.94 -8.81 18.59
C LEU A 608 3.96 -9.96 18.83
N LEU A 609 4.17 -11.12 18.19
CA LEU A 609 3.29 -12.29 18.32
C LEU A 609 3.95 -13.51 18.94
N ARG A 610 5.19 -13.40 19.42
CA ARG A 610 5.95 -14.54 19.94
C ARG A 610 5.18 -15.32 21.00
N ASP A 611 4.64 -14.61 22.00
CA ASP A 611 3.92 -15.23 23.11
C ASP A 611 2.54 -15.74 22.68
N ASP A 612 1.86 -15.03 21.78
CA ASP A 612 0.55 -15.44 21.25
C ASP A 612 0.67 -16.73 20.43
N LEU A 613 1.67 -16.82 19.55
CA LEU A 613 1.94 -18.01 18.73
C LEU A 613 2.38 -19.20 19.59
N LYS A 614 3.22 -18.98 20.61
CA LYS A 614 3.62 -20.05 21.53
C LYS A 614 2.42 -20.69 22.23
N ARG A 615 1.43 -19.89 22.65
CA ARG A 615 0.19 -20.42 23.24
C ARG A 615 -0.64 -21.22 22.25
N VAL A 616 -0.64 -20.86 20.96
CA VAL A 616 -1.31 -21.64 19.91
C VAL A 616 -0.58 -22.98 19.69
N GLU A 617 0.77 -22.96 19.64
CA GLU A 617 1.57 -24.18 19.50
C GLU A 617 1.35 -25.14 20.69
N GLU A 618 1.41 -24.63 21.92
CA GLU A 618 1.15 -25.41 23.15
C GLU A 618 -0.28 -26.03 23.15
N LYS A 619 -1.25 -25.35 22.53
CA LYS A 619 -2.64 -25.81 22.48
C LYS A 619 -2.91 -26.85 21.39
N PHE A 620 -2.33 -26.70 20.20
CA PHE A 620 -2.71 -27.47 19.01
C PHE A 620 -1.61 -28.40 18.47
N CYS A 621 -0.34 -28.14 18.79
CA CYS A 621 0.78 -28.99 18.38
C CYS A 621 1.17 -29.98 19.50
N ASP A 622 1.16 -29.54 20.76
CA ASP A 622 1.58 -30.33 21.91
C ASP A 622 0.40 -31.11 22.57
N VAL A 623 -0.53 -31.59 21.75
CA VAL A 623 -1.72 -32.31 22.24
C VAL A 623 -1.31 -33.67 22.82
N VAL A 624 -1.44 -33.82 24.13
CA VAL A 624 -1.16 -35.08 24.84
C VAL A 624 -2.24 -36.12 24.53
N GLU A 625 -1.83 -37.35 24.19
CA GLU A 625 -2.73 -38.47 23.97
C GLU A 625 -3.67 -38.69 25.17
N GLY A 626 -4.99 -38.72 24.93
CA GLY A 626 -6.02 -38.96 25.96
C GLY A 626 -6.77 -37.72 26.44
N VAL A 627 -6.43 -36.52 25.99
CA VAL A 627 -7.20 -35.28 26.25
C VAL A 627 -8.22 -35.04 25.11
N SER A 628 -9.35 -34.42 25.43
CA SER A 628 -10.34 -33.99 24.42
C SER A 628 -9.70 -33.08 23.37
N GLU A 629 -9.97 -33.32 22.08
CA GLU A 629 -9.41 -32.52 20.98
C GLU A 629 -9.66 -31.01 21.18
N PRO A 630 -8.63 -30.17 21.01
CA PRO A 630 -8.77 -28.73 21.19
C PRO A 630 -9.77 -28.15 20.19
N GLN A 631 -10.59 -27.22 20.65
CA GLN A 631 -11.52 -26.48 19.80
C GLN A 631 -10.95 -25.10 19.45
N VAL A 632 -11.19 -24.69 18.20
CA VAL A 632 -10.82 -23.37 17.69
C VAL A 632 -11.74 -22.30 18.30
N THR A 633 -11.13 -21.27 18.87
CA THR A 633 -11.83 -20.14 19.49
C THR A 633 -11.64 -18.86 18.67
N LYS A 634 -12.45 -17.84 18.95
CA LYS A 634 -12.30 -16.52 18.33
C LYS A 634 -10.90 -15.92 18.56
N THR A 635 -10.31 -16.12 19.74
CA THR A 635 -8.96 -15.62 20.07
C THR A 635 -7.84 -16.34 19.30
N ASP A 636 -8.01 -17.63 19.01
CA ASP A 636 -7.06 -18.37 18.17
C ASP A 636 -7.07 -17.79 16.75
N VAL A 637 -8.27 -17.53 16.21
CA VAL A 637 -8.43 -16.92 14.89
C VAL A 637 -7.94 -15.47 14.88
N GLU A 638 -8.17 -14.67 15.93
CA GLU A 638 -7.56 -13.34 16.06
C GLU A 638 -6.03 -13.42 15.95
N THR A 639 -5.41 -14.41 16.58
CA THR A 639 -3.95 -14.63 16.50
C THR A 639 -3.52 -15.01 15.08
N LEU A 640 -4.30 -15.84 14.39
CA LEU A 640 -4.10 -16.15 12.97
C LEU A 640 -4.17 -14.87 12.11
N LEU A 641 -5.18 -14.02 12.29
CA LEU A 641 -5.31 -12.78 11.52
C LEU A 641 -4.12 -11.85 11.75
N LYS A 642 -3.67 -11.71 13.00
CA LYS A 642 -2.47 -10.92 13.33
C LYS A 642 -1.21 -11.51 12.68
N ASN A 643 -1.05 -12.84 12.69
CA ASN A 643 0.09 -13.52 12.08
C ASN A 643 0.10 -13.31 10.56
N GLN A 644 -1.07 -13.42 9.92
CA GLN A 644 -1.21 -13.22 8.47
C GLN A 644 -0.77 -11.81 8.04
N GLN A 645 -1.04 -10.79 8.85
CA GLN A 645 -0.57 -9.42 8.58
C GLN A 645 0.96 -9.30 8.66
N ILE A 646 1.63 -9.98 9.60
CA ILE A 646 3.10 -10.01 9.69
C ILE A 646 3.70 -10.80 8.51
N LEU A 647 3.14 -11.95 8.18
CA LEU A 647 3.59 -12.75 7.04
C LEU A 647 3.48 -11.97 5.72
N LEU A 648 2.37 -11.26 5.52
CA LEU A 648 2.18 -10.37 4.39
C LEU A 648 3.24 -9.26 4.36
N LEU A 649 3.56 -8.66 5.51
CA LEU A 649 4.64 -7.67 5.64
C LEU A 649 5.99 -8.25 5.16
N PHE A 650 6.30 -9.50 5.54
CA PHE A 650 7.56 -10.16 5.20
C PHE A 650 7.69 -10.49 3.71
N VAL A 651 6.60 -10.88 3.03
CA VAL A 651 6.67 -11.22 1.60
C VAL A 651 6.52 -10.00 0.69
N ARG A 652 5.66 -9.04 1.05
CA ARG A 652 5.36 -7.86 0.22
C ARG A 652 6.60 -6.97 0.01
N TRP A 653 7.44 -6.83 1.03
CA TRP A 653 8.58 -5.91 1.03
C TRP A 653 9.78 -6.37 0.19
N LEU A 654 9.81 -7.63 -0.27
CA LEU A 654 10.80 -8.06 -1.26
C LEU A 654 10.76 -7.17 -2.51
N SER A 655 9.56 -6.75 -2.90
CA SER A 655 9.27 -5.92 -4.09
C SER A 655 9.78 -4.47 -4.01
N PHE A 656 10.01 -3.92 -2.82
CA PHE A 656 10.20 -2.47 -2.63
C PHE A 656 11.66 -2.07 -2.37
N ILE A 657 12.46 -2.97 -1.84
CA ILE A 657 13.81 -2.64 -1.37
C ILE A 657 14.84 -2.91 -2.47
N ARG A 658 15.45 -1.82 -2.95
CA ARG A 658 16.33 -1.75 -4.12
C ARG A 658 17.82 -1.57 -3.75
N ILE A 659 18.30 -2.24 -2.72
CA ILE A 659 19.56 -1.87 -2.07
C ILE A 659 20.78 -2.58 -2.68
N GLU A 660 20.66 -3.79 -3.21
CA GLU A 660 21.85 -4.62 -3.47
C GLU A 660 21.95 -5.06 -4.95
N SER A 661 22.90 -4.49 -5.69
CA SER A 661 23.32 -4.97 -7.01
C SER A 661 24.60 -5.81 -6.99
N SER A 662 25.35 -5.79 -5.88
CA SER A 662 26.70 -6.38 -5.78
C SER A 662 26.87 -7.39 -4.64
N TYR A 663 25.82 -7.60 -3.82
CA TYR A 663 25.86 -8.42 -2.62
C TYR A 663 24.58 -9.28 -2.52
N PHE A 664 24.72 -10.53 -2.09
CA PHE A 664 23.59 -11.43 -1.89
C PHE A 664 23.15 -11.47 -0.41
N PRO A 665 21.99 -10.89 -0.05
CA PRO A 665 21.57 -10.81 1.34
C PRO A 665 20.97 -12.12 1.88
N SER A 666 21.83 -13.06 2.27
CA SER A 666 21.43 -14.42 2.66
C SER A 666 20.41 -14.47 3.81
N LEU A 667 20.50 -13.60 4.82
CA LEU A 667 19.54 -13.56 5.93
C LEU A 667 18.13 -13.16 5.47
N ARG A 668 18.03 -12.11 4.65
CA ARG A 668 16.78 -11.63 4.05
C ARG A 668 16.11 -12.73 3.24
N TYR A 669 16.87 -13.37 2.36
CA TYR A 669 16.34 -14.41 1.49
C TYR A 669 15.98 -15.69 2.25
N SER A 670 16.72 -16.03 3.30
CA SER A 670 16.38 -17.17 4.16
C SER A 670 15.08 -16.93 4.93
N SER A 671 14.89 -15.71 5.45
CA SER A 671 13.63 -15.27 6.05
C SER A 671 12.48 -15.29 5.05
N PHE A 672 12.70 -14.77 3.83
CA PHE A 672 11.70 -14.80 2.76
C PHE A 672 11.30 -16.22 2.35
N LEU A 673 12.27 -17.11 2.11
CA LEU A 673 12.01 -18.49 1.69
C LEU A 673 11.23 -19.26 2.76
N THR A 674 11.69 -19.20 4.02
CA THR A 674 11.00 -19.88 5.13
C THR A 674 9.61 -19.29 5.38
N THR A 675 9.44 -17.97 5.18
CA THR A 675 8.10 -17.35 5.22
C THR A 675 7.21 -17.90 4.11
N MET A 676 7.70 -18.01 2.87
CA MET A 676 6.94 -18.57 1.73
C MET A 676 6.51 -20.02 1.96
N MET A 677 7.35 -20.83 2.62
CA MET A 677 7.00 -22.20 3.01
C MET A 677 5.87 -22.23 4.05
N ASN A 678 5.89 -21.28 4.99
CA ASN A 678 5.02 -21.30 6.16
C ASN A 678 3.76 -20.44 6.05
N LEU A 679 3.53 -19.76 4.90
CA LEU A 679 2.49 -18.74 4.72
C LEU A 679 1.10 -19.17 5.19
N ASN A 680 0.75 -20.45 5.03
CA ASN A 680 -0.58 -20.97 5.36
C ASN A 680 -0.57 -22.00 6.51
N ASN A 681 0.58 -22.27 7.14
CA ASN A 681 0.69 -23.35 8.13
C ASN A 681 -0.24 -23.11 9.33
N HIS A 682 -0.32 -21.87 9.83
CA HIS A 682 -1.22 -21.54 10.92
C HIS A 682 -2.70 -21.67 10.52
N PHE A 683 -3.07 -21.26 9.30
CA PHE A 683 -4.43 -21.46 8.78
C PHE A 683 -4.77 -22.95 8.71
N ASN A 684 -3.90 -23.76 8.09
CA ASN A 684 -4.09 -25.20 7.93
C ASN A 684 -4.16 -25.93 9.27
N LEU A 685 -3.36 -25.50 10.26
CA LEU A 685 -3.41 -26.03 11.62
C LEU A 685 -4.78 -25.81 12.25
N LEU A 686 -5.29 -24.57 12.25
CA LEU A 686 -6.58 -24.27 12.87
C LEU A 686 -7.74 -24.93 12.08
N ASP A 687 -7.69 -24.93 10.75
CA ASP A 687 -8.73 -25.54 9.91
C ASP A 687 -8.86 -27.05 10.18
N LYS A 688 -7.76 -27.75 10.48
CA LYS A 688 -7.78 -29.17 10.87
C LYS A 688 -8.61 -29.43 12.15
N PHE A 689 -8.59 -28.50 13.10
CA PHE A 689 -9.31 -28.63 14.38
C PHE A 689 -10.67 -27.92 14.38
N TYR A 690 -10.99 -27.17 13.33
CA TYR A 690 -12.26 -26.49 13.21
C TYR A 690 -13.36 -27.47 12.82
N LYS A 691 -14.28 -27.72 13.77
CA LYS A 691 -15.51 -28.49 13.56
C LYS A 691 -16.64 -27.47 13.54
N GLY A 692 -16.98 -26.95 12.36
CA GLY A 692 -18.03 -25.94 12.23
C GLY A 692 -19.41 -26.44 12.67
N LYS A 693 -20.46 -25.66 12.39
CA LYS A 693 -21.83 -25.95 12.81
C LYS A 693 -22.51 -26.96 11.87
N GLY A 694 -22.08 -27.03 10.61
CA GLY A 694 -22.60 -27.93 9.57
C GLY A 694 -21.53 -28.81 8.91
N ALA A 695 -21.99 -29.81 8.15
CA ALA A 695 -21.12 -30.64 7.31
C ALA A 695 -20.60 -29.80 6.13
N GLY A 696 -19.31 -29.48 6.12
CA GLY A 696 -18.65 -28.71 5.06
C GLY A 696 -18.16 -27.32 5.47
N ASP A 697 -18.52 -26.85 6.67
CA ASP A 697 -17.99 -25.61 7.24
C ASP A 697 -16.47 -25.72 7.41
N ASN A 698 -15.76 -24.69 6.96
CA ASN A 698 -14.32 -24.57 7.11
C ASN A 698 -13.94 -23.26 7.80
N LEU A 699 -12.65 -23.08 8.09
CA LEU A 699 -12.18 -21.91 8.83
C LEU A 699 -12.45 -20.58 8.10
N VAL A 700 -12.56 -20.59 6.76
CA VAL A 700 -12.92 -19.39 5.99
C VAL A 700 -14.32 -18.92 6.37
N ASP A 701 -15.28 -19.83 6.51
CA ASP A 701 -16.65 -19.50 6.90
C ASP A 701 -16.68 -18.88 8.31
N PHE A 702 -15.90 -19.42 9.25
CA PHE A 702 -15.75 -18.84 10.59
C PHE A 702 -15.20 -17.41 10.54
N ILE A 703 -14.17 -17.16 9.72
CA ILE A 703 -13.57 -15.83 9.58
C ILE A 703 -14.60 -14.83 9.02
N LEU A 704 -15.33 -15.23 7.97
CA LEU A 704 -16.35 -14.40 7.33
C LEU A 704 -17.53 -14.08 8.24
N GLU A 705 -17.90 -14.99 9.16
CA GLU A 705 -18.99 -14.77 10.12
C GLU A 705 -18.59 -13.85 11.29
N ASN A 706 -17.33 -13.88 11.72
CA ASN A 706 -16.92 -13.29 13.01
C ASN A 706 -16.02 -12.05 12.89
N PHE A 707 -15.48 -11.79 11.70
CA PHE A 707 -14.51 -10.72 11.45
C PHE A 707 -14.82 -9.96 10.17
N SER A 708 -14.30 -8.73 10.10
CA SER A 708 -14.43 -7.91 8.90
C SER A 708 -13.79 -8.56 7.67
N LEU A 709 -14.46 -8.43 6.53
CA LEU A 709 -13.99 -8.85 5.20
C LEU A 709 -12.66 -8.21 4.82
N HIS A 710 -12.26 -7.12 5.49
CA HIS A 710 -10.95 -6.52 5.35
C HIS A 710 -9.81 -7.55 5.55
N PHE A 711 -9.95 -8.48 6.49
CA PHE A 711 -8.89 -9.44 6.81
C PHE A 711 -8.70 -10.53 5.75
N ILE A 712 -9.75 -10.86 4.98
CA ILE A 712 -9.68 -11.83 3.88
C ILE A 712 -8.67 -11.41 2.81
N LYS A 713 -8.52 -10.10 2.59
CA LYS A 713 -7.56 -9.55 1.62
C LYS A 713 -6.13 -10.00 1.92
N ALA A 714 -5.74 -10.09 3.20
CA ALA A 714 -4.39 -10.50 3.57
C ALA A 714 -4.10 -11.96 3.20
N PHE A 715 -5.10 -12.84 3.31
CA PHE A 715 -4.98 -14.24 2.88
C PHE A 715 -4.85 -14.37 1.36
N LEU A 716 -5.74 -13.71 0.62
CA LEU A 716 -5.69 -13.71 -0.85
C LEU A 716 -4.35 -13.15 -1.35
N GLN A 717 -3.86 -12.06 -0.73
CA GLN A 717 -2.57 -11.48 -1.08
C GLN A 717 -1.41 -12.45 -0.84
N CYS A 718 -1.38 -13.13 0.30
CA CYS A 718 -0.35 -14.14 0.58
C CYS A 718 -0.42 -15.31 -0.41
N LEU A 719 -1.63 -15.82 -0.72
CA LEU A 719 -1.81 -16.87 -1.73
C LEU A 719 -1.30 -16.42 -3.11
N THR A 720 -1.56 -15.18 -3.52
CA THR A 720 -1.07 -14.61 -4.78
C THR A 720 0.45 -14.52 -4.81
N TYR A 721 1.08 -14.06 -3.72
CA TYR A 721 2.55 -14.02 -3.63
C TYR A 721 3.17 -15.43 -3.64
N GLN A 722 2.54 -16.39 -2.96
CA GLN A 722 3.00 -17.79 -2.92
C GLN A 722 2.85 -18.48 -4.27
N SER A 723 1.74 -18.27 -4.98
CA SER A 723 1.50 -18.88 -6.30
C SER A 723 2.53 -18.38 -7.32
N LEU A 724 2.81 -17.07 -7.33
CA LEU A 724 3.87 -16.49 -8.17
C LEU A 724 5.24 -17.11 -7.83
N PHE A 725 5.59 -17.20 -6.54
CA PHE A 725 6.83 -17.84 -6.10
C PHE A 725 6.93 -19.30 -6.58
N LEU A 726 5.86 -20.09 -6.42
CA LEU A 726 5.79 -21.49 -6.86
C LEU A 726 5.93 -21.62 -8.38
N ILE A 727 5.29 -20.74 -9.16
CA ILE A 727 5.42 -20.72 -10.62
C ILE A 727 6.88 -20.53 -11.01
N PHE A 728 7.56 -19.52 -10.45
CA PHE A 728 8.97 -19.28 -10.77
C PHE A 728 9.86 -20.43 -10.32
N LEU A 729 9.62 -21.00 -9.14
CA LEU A 729 10.34 -22.18 -8.65
C LEU A 729 10.16 -23.40 -9.57
N LYS A 730 8.93 -23.63 -10.07
CA LYS A 730 8.65 -24.70 -11.04
C LYS A 730 9.51 -24.55 -12.29
N TYR A 731 9.52 -23.37 -12.92
CA TYR A 731 10.29 -23.15 -14.14
C TYR A 731 11.81 -23.20 -13.93
N VAL A 732 12.30 -22.79 -12.76
CA VAL A 732 13.69 -22.97 -12.34
C VAL A 732 14.07 -24.45 -12.27
N LEU A 733 13.24 -25.27 -11.61
CA LEU A 733 13.49 -26.71 -11.48
C LEU A 733 13.46 -27.42 -12.84
N LEU A 734 12.65 -26.95 -13.78
CA LEU A 734 12.59 -27.49 -15.15
C LEU A 734 13.80 -27.13 -16.00
N GLN A 735 14.34 -25.92 -15.84
CA GLN A 735 15.57 -25.53 -16.53
C GLN A 735 16.74 -26.43 -16.11
N LYS A 736 16.86 -26.76 -14.82
CA LYS A 736 17.87 -27.72 -14.33
C LYS A 736 17.78 -29.09 -15.00
N THR A 737 16.59 -29.61 -15.25
CA THR A 737 16.41 -30.91 -15.94
C THR A 737 17.00 -30.89 -17.36
N ARG A 738 17.23 -29.70 -17.94
CA ARG A 738 17.79 -29.50 -19.28
C ARG A 738 19.29 -29.21 -19.26
N GLU A 739 19.81 -28.61 -18.20
CA GLU A 739 21.23 -28.32 -18.02
C GLU A 739 21.94 -29.46 -17.27
N ASN A 740 22.57 -30.38 -18.01
CA ASN A 740 23.41 -31.44 -17.43
C ASN A 740 24.50 -30.80 -16.54
N ASN A 741 24.62 -31.27 -15.29
CA ASN A 741 25.63 -30.90 -14.28
C ASN A 741 25.32 -29.73 -13.32
N VAL A 742 24.08 -29.25 -13.23
CA VAL A 742 23.74 -28.20 -12.26
C VAL A 742 23.08 -28.79 -11.01
N THR A 743 23.62 -28.49 -9.82
CA THR A 743 23.05 -28.92 -8.54
C THR A 743 22.63 -27.71 -7.70
N TYR A 744 21.63 -27.86 -6.83
CA TYR A 744 21.26 -26.82 -5.88
C TYR A 744 21.94 -27.08 -4.54
N LYS A 745 22.27 -26.00 -3.82
CA LYS A 745 22.83 -26.05 -2.46
C LYS A 745 21.82 -26.57 -1.42
N ILE A 746 20.51 -26.54 -1.75
CA ILE A 746 19.41 -27.10 -0.95
C ILE A 746 18.43 -27.87 -1.84
N ARG A 747 17.64 -28.78 -1.25
CA ARG A 747 16.61 -29.58 -1.93
C ARG A 747 15.37 -28.75 -2.27
N LEU A 748 15.52 -27.90 -3.28
CA LEU A 748 14.43 -27.06 -3.81
C LEU A 748 13.23 -27.87 -4.33
N ASP A 749 13.42 -29.10 -4.77
CA ASP A 749 12.33 -29.99 -5.18
C ASP A 749 11.42 -30.37 -4.01
N LYS A 750 12.00 -30.61 -2.83
CA LYS A 750 11.25 -30.88 -1.60
C LYS A 750 10.47 -29.64 -1.17
N VAL A 751 11.15 -28.49 -1.14
CA VAL A 751 10.52 -27.19 -0.82
C VAL A 751 9.34 -26.92 -1.75
N TYR A 752 9.50 -27.14 -3.05
CA TYR A 752 8.42 -26.97 -4.03
C TYR A 752 7.21 -27.86 -3.72
N ARG A 753 7.42 -29.18 -3.52
CA ARG A 753 6.31 -30.12 -3.27
C ARG A 753 5.54 -29.77 -2.00
N GLU A 754 6.24 -29.58 -0.88
CA GLU A 754 5.60 -29.29 0.42
C GLU A 754 4.86 -27.94 0.39
N THR A 755 5.47 -26.91 -0.20
CA THR A 755 4.85 -25.59 -0.32
C THR A 755 3.64 -25.61 -1.26
N LEU A 756 3.73 -26.35 -2.38
CA LEU A 756 2.62 -26.52 -3.32
C LEU A 756 1.43 -27.22 -2.67
N GLU A 757 1.67 -28.28 -1.90
CA GLU A 757 0.62 -29.00 -1.17
C GLU A 757 -0.10 -28.06 -0.18
N SER A 758 0.66 -27.33 0.65
CA SER A 758 0.13 -26.35 1.60
C SER A 758 -0.68 -25.23 0.91
N PHE A 759 -0.18 -24.73 -0.24
CA PHE A 759 -0.89 -23.76 -1.08
C PHE A 759 -2.21 -24.31 -1.60
N GLN A 760 -2.20 -25.50 -2.20
CA GLN A 760 -3.38 -26.12 -2.81
C GLN A 760 -4.44 -26.49 -1.78
N MET A 761 -4.03 -27.00 -0.60
CA MET A 761 -4.93 -27.26 0.52
C MET A 761 -5.66 -25.99 0.93
N THR A 762 -4.94 -24.89 1.12
CA THR A 762 -5.50 -23.61 1.54
C THR A 762 -6.41 -23.02 0.46
N LEU A 763 -5.94 -22.97 -0.79
CA LEU A 763 -6.71 -22.47 -1.92
C LEU A 763 -8.04 -23.20 -2.07
N ASN A 764 -8.04 -24.52 -1.93
CA ASN A 764 -9.26 -25.33 -2.02
C ASN A 764 -10.31 -24.91 -0.96
N LYS A 765 -9.89 -24.54 0.25
CA LYS A 765 -10.81 -24.05 1.30
C LYS A 765 -11.49 -22.74 0.89
N PHE A 766 -10.74 -21.82 0.29
CA PHE A 766 -11.29 -20.55 -0.22
C PHE A 766 -12.24 -20.75 -1.41
N ILE A 767 -11.95 -21.70 -2.31
CA ILE A 767 -12.80 -21.99 -3.48
C ILE A 767 -14.08 -22.73 -3.11
N VAL A 768 -13.99 -23.71 -2.19
CA VAL A 768 -15.13 -24.57 -1.83
C VAL A 768 -16.06 -23.90 -0.84
N SER A 769 -15.60 -22.95 -0.02
CA SER A 769 -16.44 -22.19 0.92
C SER A 769 -17.65 -21.55 0.20
N PRO A 770 -18.89 -21.94 0.56
CA PRO A 770 -20.09 -21.35 -0.02
C PRO A 770 -20.20 -19.85 0.27
N ALA A 771 -19.78 -19.43 1.46
CA ALA A 771 -19.78 -18.03 1.85
C ALA A 771 -18.81 -17.21 0.99
N MET A 772 -17.59 -17.71 0.80
CA MET A 772 -16.58 -17.06 -0.02
C MET A 772 -16.97 -17.02 -1.51
N LYS A 773 -17.59 -18.10 -2.02
CA LYS A 773 -18.17 -18.15 -3.37
C LYS A 773 -19.22 -17.08 -3.60
N GLY A 774 -20.05 -16.81 -2.61
CA GLY A 774 -20.99 -15.69 -2.65
C GLY A 774 -20.30 -14.33 -2.88
N TYR A 775 -19.07 -14.14 -2.39
CA TYR A 775 -18.34 -12.88 -2.57
C TYR A 775 -17.58 -12.82 -3.90
N TYR A 776 -16.77 -13.83 -4.24
CA TYR A 776 -15.97 -13.77 -5.48
C TYR A 776 -16.81 -13.94 -6.76
N THR A 777 -18.07 -14.35 -6.67
CA THR A 777 -18.97 -14.37 -7.85
C THR A 777 -19.37 -12.96 -8.29
N TYR A 778 -19.55 -12.02 -7.34
CA TYR A 778 -20.17 -10.72 -7.63
C TYR A 778 -19.30 -9.50 -7.28
N ILE A 779 -18.29 -9.66 -6.41
CA ILE A 779 -17.44 -8.55 -5.96
C ILE A 779 -16.15 -8.54 -6.79
N PRO A 780 -15.88 -7.48 -7.58
CA PRO A 780 -14.78 -7.46 -8.54
C PRO A 780 -13.43 -7.79 -7.95
N VAL A 781 -13.07 -7.21 -6.79
CA VAL A 781 -11.76 -7.46 -6.18
C VAL A 781 -11.59 -8.92 -5.76
N PHE A 782 -12.63 -9.58 -5.25
CA PHE A 782 -12.53 -10.98 -4.83
C PHE A 782 -12.53 -11.91 -6.04
N ARG A 783 -13.36 -11.61 -7.05
CA ARG A 783 -13.40 -12.31 -8.34
C ARG A 783 -12.01 -12.39 -8.98
N VAL A 784 -11.44 -11.23 -9.28
CA VAL A 784 -10.15 -11.14 -9.99
C VAL A 784 -8.99 -11.80 -9.24
N ASN A 785 -9.02 -11.80 -7.89
CA ASN A 785 -8.01 -12.49 -7.08
C ASN A 785 -8.19 -14.00 -7.12
N VAL A 786 -9.41 -14.50 -6.92
CA VAL A 786 -9.69 -15.95 -6.90
C VAL A 786 -9.49 -16.54 -8.30
N ASP A 787 -9.94 -15.85 -9.35
CA ASP A 787 -9.76 -16.30 -10.73
C ASP A 787 -8.28 -16.35 -11.12
N PHE A 788 -7.47 -15.34 -10.73
CA PHE A 788 -6.01 -15.42 -10.88
C PHE A 788 -5.40 -16.62 -10.14
N LEU A 789 -5.86 -16.93 -8.93
CA LEU A 789 -5.35 -18.07 -8.17
C LEU A 789 -5.73 -19.40 -8.83
N ILE A 790 -6.88 -19.48 -9.48
CA ILE A 790 -7.30 -20.64 -10.29
C ILE A 790 -6.38 -20.77 -11.51
N ASP A 791 -6.15 -19.69 -12.27
CA ASP A 791 -5.22 -19.67 -13.41
C ASP A 791 -3.81 -20.11 -12.98
N ALA A 792 -3.31 -19.55 -11.87
CA ALA A 792 -2.00 -19.88 -11.32
C ALA A 792 -1.93 -21.37 -10.90
N ASN A 793 -2.98 -21.91 -10.28
CA ASN A 793 -3.04 -23.31 -9.90
C ASN A 793 -3.12 -24.24 -11.13
N HIS A 794 -3.77 -23.81 -12.21
CA HIS A 794 -3.76 -24.53 -13.49
C HIS A 794 -2.33 -24.61 -14.03
N VAL A 795 -1.64 -23.47 -14.14
CA VAL A 795 -0.22 -23.41 -14.56
C VAL A 795 0.67 -24.28 -13.68
N LEU A 796 0.42 -24.37 -12.37
CA LEU A 796 1.20 -25.23 -11.46
C LEU A 796 0.95 -26.72 -11.70
N ASN A 797 -0.29 -27.12 -11.96
CA ASN A 797 -0.69 -28.52 -12.18
C ASN A 797 -0.39 -29.05 -13.59
N GLU A 798 -0.35 -28.19 -14.61
CA GLU A 798 0.02 -28.62 -15.96
C GLU A 798 1.40 -29.27 -15.94
N GLU A 799 1.50 -30.51 -16.40
CA GLU A 799 2.82 -31.09 -16.60
C GLU A 799 3.55 -30.23 -17.63
N PRO A 800 4.73 -29.70 -17.29
CA PRO A 800 5.56 -29.06 -18.30
C PRO A 800 5.81 -30.13 -19.36
N THR A 801 5.50 -29.80 -20.60
CA THR A 801 5.43 -30.68 -21.78
C THR A 801 6.76 -31.38 -22.14
N THR A 802 7.71 -31.44 -21.21
CA THR A 802 9.00 -32.12 -21.25
C THR A 802 8.97 -33.59 -20.80
N VAL A 803 7.97 -34.05 -20.05
CA VAL A 803 8.02 -35.42 -19.44
C VAL A 803 7.23 -36.47 -20.23
N GLN A 804 6.31 -36.10 -21.13
CA GLN A 804 5.60 -37.05 -22.01
C GLN A 804 6.39 -37.45 -23.25
N ARG A 805 7.70 -37.72 -23.11
CA ARG A 805 8.42 -38.55 -24.07
C ARG A 805 8.45 -39.96 -23.52
N GLN A 806 7.76 -40.87 -24.21
CA GLN A 806 7.83 -42.34 -24.12
C GLN A 806 6.64 -43.06 -23.44
N SER A 807 5.43 -42.93 -23.97
CA SER A 807 4.51 -44.09 -23.92
C SER A 807 3.41 -44.14 -24.96
N ASP A 808 2.91 -43.03 -25.50
CA ASP A 808 1.74 -43.11 -26.39
C ASP A 808 2.08 -42.71 -27.83
N GLY A 809 2.14 -43.71 -28.71
CA GLY A 809 2.38 -43.57 -30.15
C GLY A 809 1.22 -42.98 -30.95
N ASN A 810 0.31 -42.21 -30.34
CA ASN A 810 -0.87 -41.67 -31.02
C ASN A 810 -1.35 -40.35 -30.40
N SER A 811 -0.76 -39.22 -30.81
CA SER A 811 -1.28 -37.90 -30.46
C SER A 811 -0.61 -36.79 -31.29
N GLN A 812 -1.26 -36.39 -32.38
CA GLN A 812 -0.91 -35.21 -33.20
C GLN A 812 -1.15 -33.85 -32.49
N ASN A 813 -1.43 -33.84 -31.17
CA ASN A 813 -1.83 -32.65 -30.42
C ASN A 813 -0.95 -32.34 -29.19
N HIS A 814 0.28 -32.86 -29.10
CA HIS A 814 1.19 -32.45 -28.03
C HIS A 814 1.85 -31.11 -28.36
N LYS A 815 1.51 -30.07 -27.58
CA LYS A 815 2.26 -28.80 -27.58
C LYS A 815 3.72 -29.12 -27.22
N PRO A 816 4.71 -28.56 -27.94
CA PRO A 816 6.11 -28.72 -27.56
C PRO A 816 6.36 -28.15 -26.15
N PRO A 817 7.34 -28.70 -25.39
CA PRO A 817 7.77 -28.13 -24.13
C PRO A 817 8.12 -26.66 -24.27
N PHE A 818 7.56 -25.81 -23.41
CA PHE A 818 7.93 -24.40 -23.38
C PHE A 818 9.41 -24.26 -23.00
N GLU A 819 10.20 -23.64 -23.88
CA GLU A 819 11.59 -23.26 -23.64
C GLU A 819 11.69 -21.74 -23.64
N PHE A 820 12.31 -21.19 -22.59
CA PHE A 820 12.59 -19.76 -22.48
C PHE A 820 14.10 -19.56 -22.40
N LYS A 821 14.62 -18.53 -23.07
CA LYS A 821 16.04 -18.20 -23.06
C LYS A 821 16.39 -17.27 -21.90
N ASP A 822 15.45 -16.40 -21.55
CA ASP A 822 15.60 -15.45 -20.46
C ASP A 822 14.28 -15.26 -19.70
N LEU A 823 14.34 -14.48 -18.63
CA LEU A 823 13.17 -14.20 -17.79
C LEU A 823 12.05 -13.46 -18.54
N THR A 824 12.39 -12.70 -19.59
CA THR A 824 11.42 -11.96 -20.41
C THR A 824 10.53 -12.92 -21.19
N ASP A 825 11.13 -13.96 -21.78
CA ASP A 825 10.41 -15.02 -22.48
C ASP A 825 9.42 -15.72 -21.54
N LEU A 826 9.84 -16.05 -20.32
CA LEU A 826 8.97 -16.66 -19.30
C LEU A 826 7.80 -15.73 -18.94
N LEU A 827 8.07 -14.44 -18.72
CA LEU A 827 7.02 -13.47 -18.40
C LEU A 827 6.05 -13.24 -19.56
N TYR A 828 6.51 -13.32 -20.80
CA TYR A 828 5.64 -13.24 -21.97
C TYR A 828 4.74 -14.46 -22.09
N HIS A 829 5.28 -15.65 -21.81
CA HIS A 829 4.49 -16.88 -21.74
C HIS A 829 3.44 -16.81 -20.64
N LEU A 830 3.81 -16.48 -19.40
CA LEU A 830 2.87 -16.37 -18.28
C LEU A 830 1.76 -15.33 -18.56
N LYS A 831 2.10 -14.22 -19.22
CA LYS A 831 1.11 -13.23 -19.65
C LYS A 831 0.08 -13.80 -20.63
N ASN A 832 0.47 -14.75 -21.48
CA ASN A 832 -0.44 -15.37 -22.45
C ASN A 832 -1.25 -16.52 -21.84
N GLU A 833 -0.77 -17.14 -20.77
CA GLU A 833 -1.50 -18.20 -20.04
C GLU A 833 -2.55 -17.62 -19.06
N CYS A 834 -2.35 -16.38 -18.59
CA CYS A 834 -3.31 -15.71 -17.70
C CYS A 834 -4.27 -14.81 -18.47
N ASP A 835 -5.50 -14.63 -17.96
CA ASP A 835 -6.40 -13.62 -18.50
C ASP A 835 -5.80 -12.19 -18.41
N SER A 836 -6.12 -11.36 -19.39
CA SER A 836 -5.60 -10.00 -19.50
C SER A 836 -6.02 -9.07 -18.34
N GLU A 837 -7.23 -9.27 -17.79
CA GLU A 837 -7.74 -8.56 -16.61
C GLU A 837 -6.93 -8.96 -15.37
N HIS A 838 -6.73 -10.27 -15.16
CA HIS A 838 -5.99 -10.82 -14.03
C HIS A 838 -4.54 -10.34 -14.04
N TRP A 839 -3.88 -10.44 -15.20
CA TRP A 839 -2.50 -10.00 -15.35
C TRP A 839 -2.33 -8.51 -15.06
N LYS A 840 -3.22 -7.68 -15.61
CA LYS A 840 -3.20 -6.23 -15.37
C LYS A 840 -3.43 -5.91 -13.89
N TYR A 841 -4.37 -6.60 -13.26
CA TYR A 841 -4.65 -6.43 -11.83
C TYR A 841 -3.43 -6.75 -10.97
N ILE A 842 -2.74 -7.86 -11.24
CA ILE A 842 -1.47 -8.19 -10.56
C ILE A 842 -0.44 -7.08 -10.79
N THR A 843 -0.19 -6.68 -12.03
CA THR A 843 0.88 -5.69 -12.31
C THR A 843 0.57 -4.30 -11.73
N ASP A 844 -0.68 -3.84 -11.81
CA ASP A 844 -1.06 -2.48 -11.47
C ASP A 844 -1.47 -2.34 -10.00
N VAL A 845 -2.15 -3.33 -9.41
CA VAL A 845 -2.67 -3.23 -8.02
C VAL A 845 -1.71 -3.84 -7.01
N TYR A 846 -1.13 -5.01 -7.28
CA TYR A 846 -0.16 -5.63 -6.37
C TYR A 846 1.20 -4.96 -6.44
N PHE A 847 1.73 -4.73 -7.65
CA PHE A 847 3.08 -4.22 -7.84
C PHE A 847 3.15 -2.72 -8.20
N GLY A 848 2.01 -2.10 -8.52
CA GLY A 848 1.91 -0.67 -8.87
C GLY A 848 2.34 -0.35 -10.30
N SER A 849 3.15 -1.21 -10.90
CA SER A 849 3.55 -1.16 -12.31
C SER A 849 4.14 -2.49 -12.78
N ARG A 850 4.15 -2.67 -14.10
CA ARG A 850 4.86 -3.76 -14.76
C ARG A 850 6.35 -3.78 -14.42
N ASP A 851 7.01 -2.62 -14.35
CA ASP A 851 8.44 -2.55 -14.03
C ASP A 851 8.76 -3.04 -12.62
N ASN A 852 7.91 -2.72 -11.64
CA ASN A 852 8.06 -3.21 -10.27
C ASN A 852 7.79 -4.72 -10.18
N PHE A 853 6.81 -5.23 -10.94
CA PHE A 853 6.57 -6.67 -11.03
C PHE A 853 7.80 -7.39 -11.58
N PHE A 854 8.36 -6.93 -12.71
CA PHE A 854 9.56 -7.53 -13.30
C PHE A 854 10.73 -7.57 -12.31
N ARG A 855 10.94 -6.49 -11.55
CA ARG A 855 11.97 -6.45 -10.50
C ARG A 855 11.73 -7.44 -9.36
N TYR A 856 10.48 -7.62 -8.95
CA TYR A 856 10.15 -8.65 -7.96
C TYR A 856 10.55 -10.03 -8.50
N VAL A 857 10.20 -10.32 -9.76
CA VAL A 857 10.55 -11.59 -10.39
C VAL A 857 12.05 -11.77 -10.51
N GLU A 858 12.80 -10.73 -10.93
CA GLU A 858 14.27 -10.73 -10.97
C GLU A 858 14.86 -11.08 -9.60
N LYS A 859 14.33 -10.53 -8.50
CA LYS A 859 14.84 -10.83 -7.15
C LYS A 859 14.55 -12.26 -6.69
N VAL A 860 13.37 -12.79 -7.02
CA VAL A 860 13.07 -14.20 -6.78
C VAL A 860 13.97 -15.09 -7.64
N TRP A 861 14.27 -14.68 -8.87
CA TRP A 861 15.18 -15.40 -9.75
C TRP A 861 16.62 -15.38 -9.25
N ASP A 862 17.14 -14.22 -8.82
CA ASP A 862 18.46 -14.03 -8.21
C ASP A 862 18.66 -14.97 -7.01
N LEU A 863 17.63 -15.14 -6.18
CA LEU A 863 17.62 -16.11 -5.08
C LEU A 863 17.93 -17.52 -5.59
N PHE A 864 17.19 -18.00 -6.59
CA PHE A 864 17.38 -19.34 -7.11
C PHE A 864 18.72 -19.52 -7.82
N GLN A 865 19.18 -18.50 -8.55
CA GLN A 865 20.49 -18.48 -9.19
C GLN A 865 21.62 -18.57 -8.16
N PHE A 866 21.52 -17.87 -7.04
CA PHE A 866 22.50 -17.97 -5.95
C PHE A 866 22.56 -19.36 -5.32
N LEU A 867 21.46 -20.11 -5.34
CA LEU A 867 21.40 -21.48 -4.84
C LEU A 867 21.95 -22.51 -5.82
N LEU A 868 22.27 -22.12 -7.06
CA LEU A 868 22.96 -23.00 -8.00
C LEU A 868 24.42 -23.23 -7.55
N SER A 869 24.89 -24.43 -7.79
CA SER A 869 26.27 -24.85 -7.59
C SER A 869 26.81 -25.40 -8.90
N ASN A 870 27.89 -24.81 -9.41
CA ASN A 870 28.62 -25.24 -10.60
C ASN A 870 29.65 -26.35 -10.28
N ALA A 871 29.64 -26.90 -9.06
CA ALA A 871 30.61 -27.91 -8.67
C ALA A 871 30.36 -29.21 -9.45
N ALA A 872 31.36 -29.61 -10.25
CA ALA A 872 31.42 -30.93 -10.86
C ALA A 872 31.30 -32.01 -9.77
N THR A 873 30.71 -33.14 -10.14
CA THR A 873 30.60 -34.40 -9.39
C THR A 873 31.75 -34.65 -8.40
N PRO A 874 31.48 -35.17 -7.18
CA PRO A 874 32.51 -35.37 -6.16
C PRO A 874 33.61 -36.30 -6.67
N GLY A 875 34.83 -35.78 -6.80
CA GLY A 875 36.05 -36.53 -7.07
C GLY A 875 36.94 -36.56 -5.83
N GLU A 876 37.38 -37.76 -5.47
CA GLU A 876 38.11 -38.13 -4.27
C GLU A 876 39.43 -37.36 -4.10
N GLY A 877 39.47 -36.46 -3.12
CA GLY A 877 40.70 -35.84 -2.63
C GLY A 877 40.48 -35.33 -1.21
N PRO A 878 41.38 -35.61 -0.25
CA PRO A 878 41.25 -35.13 1.12
C PRO A 878 41.54 -33.62 1.13
N GLY A 879 40.48 -32.82 0.93
CA GLY A 879 40.56 -31.36 0.86
C GLY A 879 39.40 -30.70 0.09
N ALA A 880 38.64 -31.44 -0.71
CA ALA A 880 37.46 -30.91 -1.41
C ALA A 880 36.17 -31.16 -0.61
N GLN A 881 36.05 -30.57 0.58
CA GLN A 881 34.73 -30.35 1.17
C GLN A 881 34.03 -29.31 0.30
N LEU A 882 32.94 -29.69 -0.39
CA LEU A 882 31.97 -28.72 -0.86
C LEU A 882 31.75 -27.71 0.27
N THR A 883 31.94 -26.41 0.04
CA THR A 883 31.43 -25.38 0.93
C THR A 883 29.89 -25.43 0.86
N ARG A 884 29.32 -26.40 1.59
CA ARG A 884 27.89 -26.79 1.64
C ARG A 884 27.06 -25.85 2.52
N ASP A 885 27.69 -25.17 3.47
CA ASP A 885 27.02 -24.28 4.42
C ASP A 885 27.13 -22.82 3.95
N MET A 886 25.99 -22.18 3.67
CA MET A 886 25.95 -20.72 3.45
C MET A 886 25.83 -20.04 4.81
N VAL A 887 26.95 -19.54 5.33
CA VAL A 887 27.02 -18.91 6.65
C VAL A 887 26.24 -17.60 6.65
N ILE A 888 25.26 -17.47 7.54
CA ILE A 888 24.50 -16.22 7.78
C ILE A 888 25.04 -15.53 9.04
N THR A 889 25.16 -16.30 10.11
CA THR A 889 25.82 -15.91 11.36
C THR A 889 26.71 -17.08 11.81
N ASN A 890 27.45 -16.96 12.91
CA ASN A 890 28.21 -18.08 13.44
C ASN A 890 27.31 -19.26 13.86
N THR A 891 26.04 -18.98 14.18
CA THR A 891 25.04 -19.98 14.60
C THR A 891 24.11 -20.38 13.45
N LEU A 892 23.75 -19.45 12.57
CA LEU A 892 22.81 -19.67 11.47
C LEU A 892 23.56 -20.01 10.19
N LYS A 893 23.35 -21.23 9.71
CA LYS A 893 23.87 -21.72 8.44
C LYS A 893 22.72 -22.15 7.55
N PHE A 894 22.65 -21.60 6.36
CA PHE A 894 21.61 -21.92 5.40
C PHE A 894 21.98 -23.18 4.60
N ASN A 895 21.29 -24.28 4.90
CA ASN A 895 21.45 -25.61 4.29
C ASN A 895 20.13 -26.40 4.43
N ASP A 896 20.10 -27.67 3.99
CA ASP A 896 18.91 -28.52 4.09
C ASP A 896 18.41 -28.72 5.53
N ALA A 897 19.33 -28.83 6.51
CA ALA A 897 18.96 -28.99 7.91
C ALA A 897 18.25 -27.75 8.45
N PHE A 898 18.70 -26.56 8.04
CA PHE A 898 18.02 -25.30 8.35
C PHE A 898 16.61 -25.25 7.75
N VAL A 899 16.44 -25.65 6.48
CA VAL A 899 15.12 -25.69 5.84
C VAL A 899 14.19 -26.66 6.56
N ASP A 900 14.68 -27.86 6.86
CA ASP A 900 13.93 -28.90 7.57
C ASP A 900 13.53 -28.48 8.99
N GLN A 901 14.34 -27.66 9.67
CA GLN A 901 14.02 -27.12 11.00
C GLN A 901 12.87 -26.10 10.97
N HIS A 902 12.69 -25.37 9.86
CA HIS A 902 11.78 -24.22 9.79
C HIS A 902 10.49 -24.48 9.01
N LYS A 903 10.37 -25.58 8.27
CA LYS A 903 9.25 -25.82 7.32
C LYS A 903 7.85 -26.04 7.93
N ASP A 904 7.76 -26.46 9.18
CA ASP A 904 6.49 -26.80 9.84
C ASP A 904 6.10 -25.76 10.91
N LYS A 905 6.73 -24.58 10.88
CA LYS A 905 6.49 -23.50 11.85
C LYS A 905 5.31 -22.63 11.45
N LEU A 906 4.70 -21.95 12.43
CA LEU A 906 3.59 -21.01 12.19
C LEU A 906 4.04 -19.68 11.54
N MET A 907 5.34 -19.39 11.60
CA MET A 907 5.98 -18.22 11.00
C MET A 907 7.29 -18.67 10.32
N GLY A 908 7.85 -17.85 9.43
CA GLY A 908 9.19 -18.08 8.87
C GLY A 908 10.31 -17.99 9.92
N LEU A 909 11.56 -17.91 9.46
CA LEU A 909 12.72 -17.71 10.33
C LEU A 909 12.52 -16.52 11.29
N VAL A 910 12.65 -16.81 12.58
CA VAL A 910 12.62 -15.81 13.65
C VAL A 910 14.05 -15.56 14.12
N PHE A 911 14.48 -14.29 14.08
CA PHE A 911 15.82 -13.87 14.46
C PHE A 911 15.77 -12.59 15.27
N ASP A 912 16.77 -12.35 16.11
CA ASP A 912 16.85 -11.19 16.99
C ASP A 912 17.77 -10.08 16.45
N LEU A 913 17.90 -8.97 17.19
CA LEU A 913 18.80 -7.87 16.79
C LEU A 913 20.28 -8.27 16.84
N ASN A 914 20.67 -9.24 17.67
CA ASN A 914 22.05 -9.72 17.72
C ASN A 914 22.39 -10.49 16.44
N ASP A 915 21.47 -11.33 15.96
CA ASP A 915 21.61 -12.01 14.66
C ASP A 915 21.79 -10.99 13.52
N VAL A 916 21.04 -9.88 13.56
CA VAL A 916 21.19 -8.78 12.59
C VAL A 916 22.57 -8.12 12.67
N GLU A 917 23.04 -7.73 13.86
CA GLU A 917 24.35 -7.10 14.01
C GLU A 917 25.50 -8.02 13.58
N GLU A 918 25.38 -9.31 13.90
CA GLU A 918 26.36 -10.31 13.53
C GLU A 918 26.38 -10.52 12.01
N TYR A 919 25.20 -10.66 11.39
CA TYR A 919 25.08 -10.75 9.94
C TYR A 919 25.66 -9.51 9.24
N ILE A 920 25.40 -8.31 9.77
CA ILE A 920 25.95 -7.07 9.21
C ILE A 920 27.48 -7.12 9.20
N LYS A 921 28.11 -7.53 10.30
CA LYS A 921 29.58 -7.61 10.40
C LYS A 921 30.19 -8.70 9.53
N LEU A 922 29.57 -9.88 9.51
CA LEU A 922 30.15 -11.06 8.84
C LEU A 922 29.90 -11.06 7.33
N ASN A 923 28.74 -10.58 6.89
CA ASN A 923 28.30 -10.75 5.51
C ASN A 923 28.08 -9.42 4.78
N VAL A 924 27.72 -8.33 5.46
CA VAL A 924 27.38 -7.07 4.78
C VAL A 924 28.59 -6.13 4.67
N GLU A 925 29.26 -5.83 5.78
CA GLU A 925 30.43 -4.95 5.84
C GLU A 925 31.57 -5.40 4.90
N PRO A 926 31.90 -6.71 4.75
CA PRO A 926 32.96 -7.14 3.84
C PRO A 926 32.63 -6.98 2.35
N ASN A 927 31.37 -6.76 2.00
CA ASN A 927 30.88 -6.75 0.61
C ASN A 927 30.34 -5.38 0.15
N ILE A 928 30.40 -4.36 1.01
CA ILE A 928 30.08 -2.98 0.66
C ILE A 928 31.41 -2.22 0.65
N ASP A 929 31.91 -1.88 -0.54
CA ASP A 929 32.98 -0.89 -0.69
C ASP A 929 32.45 0.50 -0.26
N ASP A 930 33.20 1.23 0.57
CA ASP A 930 32.89 2.60 1.01
C ASP A 930 32.74 3.61 -0.16
#